data_AF-A0A7Z6Y5M7-F1
#
_entry.id   AF-A0A7Z6Y5M7-F1
#
_cell.length_a   1.000
_cell.length_b   1.000
_cell.length_c   1.000
_cell.angle_alpha   90.00
_cell.angle_beta   90.00
_cell.angle_gamma   90.00
#
_symmetry.space_group_name_H-M   'P 1'
#
loop_
_entity.id
_entity.type
_entity.pdbx_description
1 polymer ?
#
loop_
_entity_poly.entity_id
_entity_poly.type
_entity_poly.pdbx_seq_one_letter_code
_entity_poly.pdbx_strand_id
1 'polypeptide(L)'
;MVQVRANQPINTDGSINLDAWLDHIVSVDLVLDREVMKKACEFAREAEQTDKAHKNHWAEGTSSFQTGLEIAEILADLKLDQDSLIAAVIYRGVREGLIALPEVEQRFGATVAKLIDGVLRMAAISASLSPRQSLVLGSQAQVENLRKMLVAMVDDVRVALIKLAERTCAIRAVKNADDEKRNRVAREVFDIYAPLAHRLGIGHIKWELEDLSFRYLEPDQYKQIAKLLHERRLDRERFISDVMSQLDNELQATGVTADISGRAKHIYSIWRKMQRKGLAFSQIYDVRALRVLVPEMRDCYTALGIVHTLWRHIPKEFDDYIANPKENGYRSLHTAVIGPEGKVLEVQIRTHAMHEEAELGVCAHWRYKGTDVKSGSNHYEEKISWLRQVLEWHEELGDIGGLADQLRVDIEPDRVYVFTPDGHAIDLPKGATPLDFAYRVHTEIGHNCRGAKINGRIVPLNYSLQTGEQVEIITSKHGTPSRDWLNSNLGYITTSRARAKIVHWFKLQARDQNVAAGRTLIERELARLALPQVDFDKLADKANHKTADDMFAALGAGDLRLAQLVNLAQQQVEPDRVNEQLELIPRKATGYKPGKRGDIQIQGVGNLMTQMAGCCQPLPGDAIVGYITQGRGVSIHRQDCASVLQLGGREPERIIQVSWGPVPVLTYPVDIIIRAYDRSGLLRDVTQVLLNERINVLAVNTRSNKEDNTALMSLTIEIPGLDALGRLLGRISQLPNIIETRRNRTP
;
A
#
# COMPACT_ATOMS: atom_id res chain seq x y z
N MET A 1 22.81 15.76 -5.41
CA MET A 1 23.68 15.97 -6.60
C MET A 1 24.46 14.68 -6.74
N VAL A 2 24.28 13.92 -7.82
CA VAL A 2 25.01 12.67 -8.05
C VAL A 2 26.50 13.02 -7.94
N GLN A 3 27.22 12.42 -6.98
CA GLN A 3 28.65 12.60 -6.89
C GLN A 3 29.23 12.13 -8.22
N VAL A 4 29.88 13.03 -8.95
CA VAL A 4 30.67 12.67 -10.12
C VAL A 4 31.84 11.90 -9.56
N ARG A 5 31.75 10.56 -9.53
CA ARG A 5 32.88 9.72 -9.12
C ARG A 5 34.04 10.00 -10.05
N ALA A 6 35.23 10.09 -9.48
CA ALA A 6 36.45 10.30 -10.22
C ALA A 6 36.61 9.18 -11.25
N ASN A 7 36.98 9.54 -12.48
CA ASN A 7 37.37 8.55 -13.48
C ASN A 7 38.43 7.63 -12.87
N GLN A 8 38.35 6.34 -13.18
CA GLN A 8 39.38 5.35 -12.82
C GLN A 8 40.77 5.92 -13.11
N PRO A 9 41.77 5.67 -12.24
CA PRO A 9 43.11 6.19 -12.46
C PRO A 9 43.63 5.67 -13.80
N ILE A 10 44.00 6.58 -14.71
CA ILE A 10 44.47 6.26 -16.05
C ILE A 10 45.97 6.53 -16.11
N ASN A 11 46.73 5.62 -16.70
CA ASN A 11 48.13 5.80 -17.04
C ASN A 11 48.30 6.85 -18.16
N THR A 12 49.52 7.34 -18.36
CA THR A 12 49.84 8.34 -19.39
C THR A 12 49.54 7.89 -20.83
N ASP A 13 49.37 6.60 -21.05
CA ASP A 13 49.03 5.96 -22.33
C ASP A 13 47.52 5.77 -22.55
N GLY A 14 46.67 6.16 -21.60
CA GLY A 14 45.22 5.96 -21.68
C GLY A 14 44.72 4.61 -21.12
N SER A 15 45.61 3.74 -20.62
CA SER A 15 45.25 2.46 -20.00
C SER A 15 44.88 2.61 -18.52
N ILE A 16 44.07 1.68 -17.98
CA ILE A 16 43.68 1.71 -16.56
C ILE A 16 44.90 1.37 -15.68
N ASN A 17 45.19 2.23 -14.71
CA ASN A 17 46.22 1.98 -13.70
C ASN A 17 45.68 1.04 -12.63
N LEU A 18 45.93 -0.25 -12.82
CA LEU A 18 45.48 -1.32 -11.93
C LEU A 18 46.00 -1.14 -10.49
N ASP A 19 47.27 -0.77 -10.32
CA ASP A 19 47.89 -0.68 -9.00
C ASP A 19 47.30 0.47 -8.18
N ALA A 20 47.07 1.63 -8.80
CA ALA A 20 46.40 2.77 -8.16
C ALA A 20 44.93 2.46 -7.81
N TRP A 21 44.24 1.67 -8.64
CA TRP A 21 42.88 1.22 -8.37
C TRP A 21 42.83 0.24 -7.19
N LEU A 22 43.76 -0.72 -7.14
CA LEU A 22 43.90 -1.65 -6.01
C LEU A 22 44.24 -0.91 -4.72
N ASP A 23 45.14 0.08 -4.77
CA ASP A 23 45.47 0.93 -3.63
C ASP A 23 44.22 1.68 -3.12
N HIS A 24 43.40 2.19 -4.04
CA HIS A 24 42.16 2.86 -3.68
C HIS A 24 41.18 1.91 -2.99
N ILE A 25 40.93 0.72 -3.53
CA ILE A 25 39.98 -0.23 -2.93
C ILE A 25 40.47 -0.77 -1.60
N VAL A 26 41.76 -1.08 -1.47
CA VAL A 26 42.36 -1.52 -0.20
C VAL A 26 42.34 -0.39 0.84
N SER A 27 42.38 0.88 0.40
CA SER A 27 42.20 2.02 1.33
C SER A 27 40.77 2.18 1.84
N VAL A 28 39.77 1.69 1.08
CA VAL A 28 38.35 1.71 1.48
C VAL A 28 38.04 0.58 2.46
N ASP A 29 38.66 -0.59 2.28
CA ASP A 29 38.58 -1.70 3.23
C ASP A 29 39.93 -2.43 3.39
N LEU A 30 40.52 -2.27 4.57
CA LEU A 30 41.83 -2.83 4.95
C LEU A 30 41.81 -4.36 5.10
N VAL A 31 40.63 -4.99 5.10
CA VAL A 31 40.49 -6.46 5.23
C VAL A 31 40.73 -7.19 3.90
N LEU A 32 40.78 -6.46 2.77
CA LEU A 32 40.90 -7.05 1.44
C LEU A 32 42.32 -7.54 1.15
N ASP A 33 42.46 -8.80 0.69
CA ASP A 33 43.72 -9.32 0.19
C ASP A 33 44.00 -8.77 -1.23
N ARG A 34 44.98 -7.86 -1.32
CA ARG A 34 45.42 -7.23 -2.57
C ARG A 34 45.83 -8.26 -3.64
N GLU A 35 46.53 -9.33 -3.27
CA GLU A 35 47.10 -10.28 -4.22
C GLU A 35 46.00 -11.11 -4.90
N VAL A 36 45.00 -11.53 -4.13
CA VAL A 36 43.85 -12.27 -4.67
C VAL A 36 43.01 -11.37 -5.57
N MET A 37 42.81 -10.11 -5.20
CA MET A 37 42.09 -9.13 -6.05
C MET A 37 42.85 -8.86 -7.36
N LYS A 38 44.17 -8.70 -7.29
CA LYS A 38 45.03 -8.52 -8.45
C LYS A 38 44.91 -9.68 -9.44
N LYS A 39 44.95 -10.93 -8.94
CA LYS A 39 44.75 -12.13 -9.76
C LYS A 39 43.39 -12.15 -10.46
N ALA A 40 42.32 -11.74 -9.78
CA ALA A 40 40.98 -11.66 -10.37
C ALA A 40 40.93 -10.62 -11.50
N CYS A 41 41.54 -9.46 -11.29
CA CYS A 41 41.59 -8.41 -12.31
C CYS A 41 42.47 -8.80 -13.51
N GLU A 42 43.63 -9.40 -13.28
CA GLU A 42 44.50 -9.91 -14.34
C GLU A 42 43.78 -10.96 -15.18
N PHE A 43 43.09 -11.90 -14.53
CA PHE A 43 42.30 -12.93 -15.21
C PHE A 43 41.18 -12.35 -16.08
N ALA A 44 40.42 -11.38 -15.57
CA ALA A 44 39.37 -10.72 -16.35
C ALA A 44 39.94 -9.91 -17.53
N ARG A 45 41.09 -9.24 -17.33
CA ARG A 45 41.79 -8.49 -18.38
C ARG A 45 42.36 -9.39 -19.47
N GLU A 46 42.94 -10.53 -19.10
CA GLU A 46 43.44 -11.54 -20.04
C GLU A 46 42.30 -12.11 -20.89
N ALA A 47 41.18 -12.47 -20.27
CA ALA A 47 40.01 -13.00 -20.98
C ALA A 47 39.48 -12.02 -22.04
N GLU A 48 39.45 -10.72 -21.74
CA GLU A 48 39.05 -9.68 -22.70
C GLU A 48 40.05 -9.50 -23.85
N GLN A 49 41.36 -9.56 -23.57
CA GLN A 49 42.40 -9.41 -24.59
C GLN A 49 42.46 -10.58 -25.57
N THR A 50 42.10 -11.78 -25.12
CA THR A 50 42.17 -13.02 -25.90
C THR A 50 41.10 -13.09 -26.98
N ASP A 51 39.97 -12.40 -26.80
CA ASP A 51 38.81 -12.50 -27.70
C ASP A 51 38.27 -11.13 -28.16
N LYS A 52 39.08 -10.41 -28.94
CA LYS A 52 38.71 -9.12 -29.58
C LYS A 52 37.53 -9.22 -30.58
N ALA A 53 36.97 -10.40 -30.82
CA ALA A 53 36.00 -10.66 -31.87
C ALA A 53 34.52 -10.48 -31.46
N HIS A 54 34.19 -10.50 -30.15
CA HIS A 54 32.80 -10.39 -29.70
C HIS A 54 32.29 -8.94 -29.65
N LYS A 55 31.51 -8.57 -30.67
CA LYS A 55 30.79 -7.28 -30.84
C LYS A 55 29.59 -7.09 -29.88
N ASN A 56 29.64 -7.56 -28.64
CA ASN A 56 28.55 -7.35 -27.67
C ASN A 56 28.77 -6.12 -26.79
N HIS A 57 29.28 -5.04 -27.38
CA HIS A 57 29.46 -3.76 -26.70
C HIS A 57 28.09 -3.15 -26.35
N TRP A 58 27.84 -2.94 -25.06
CA TRP A 58 26.62 -2.31 -24.55
C TRP A 58 26.53 -0.83 -24.97
N ALA A 59 27.66 -0.19 -25.20
CA ALA A 59 27.86 1.09 -25.89
C ALA A 59 29.23 1.05 -26.59
N GLU A 60 29.39 1.76 -27.71
CA GLU A 60 30.71 1.90 -28.34
C GLU A 60 31.72 2.47 -27.33
N GLY A 61 32.77 1.71 -27.03
CA GLY A 61 33.89 2.18 -26.21
C GLY A 61 33.88 1.81 -24.72
N THR A 62 33.01 0.91 -24.24
CA THR A 62 33.06 0.43 -22.83
C THR A 62 33.54 -1.01 -22.74
N SER A 63 34.68 -1.23 -22.07
CA SER A 63 35.30 -2.55 -21.85
C SER A 63 34.54 -3.37 -20.80
N SER A 64 34.51 -4.68 -20.99
CA SER A 64 33.91 -5.67 -20.08
C SER A 64 34.67 -5.71 -18.76
N PHE A 65 35.99 -5.59 -18.83
CA PHE A 65 36.87 -5.46 -17.67
C PHE A 65 36.64 -4.12 -16.95
N GLN A 66 36.60 -3.00 -17.68
CA GLN A 66 36.34 -1.68 -17.11
C GLN A 66 35.02 -1.62 -16.35
N THR A 67 33.96 -2.19 -16.94
CA THR A 67 32.64 -2.28 -16.29
C THR A 67 32.71 -3.14 -15.04
N GLY A 68 33.46 -4.25 -15.06
CA GLY A 68 33.68 -5.10 -13.89
C GLY A 68 34.34 -4.34 -12.73
N LEU A 69 35.34 -3.50 -13.03
CA LEU A 69 35.99 -2.63 -12.04
C LEU A 69 35.02 -1.59 -11.47
N GLU A 70 34.20 -0.95 -12.30
CA GLU A 70 33.19 0.02 -11.81
C GLU A 70 32.16 -0.64 -10.90
N ILE A 71 31.72 -1.88 -11.21
CA ILE A 71 30.80 -2.63 -10.35
C ILE A 71 31.49 -2.93 -9.01
N ALA A 72 32.75 -3.37 -9.03
CA ALA A 72 33.52 -3.64 -7.82
C ALA A 72 33.71 -2.37 -6.97
N GLU A 73 33.95 -1.20 -7.56
CA GLU A 73 34.01 0.08 -6.83
C GLU A 73 32.68 0.42 -6.13
N ILE A 74 31.53 0.17 -6.78
CA ILE A 74 30.23 0.37 -6.14
C ILE A 74 30.07 -0.58 -4.95
N LEU A 75 30.49 -1.83 -5.08
CA LEU A 75 30.41 -2.81 -3.99
C LEU A 75 31.42 -2.54 -2.87
N ALA A 76 32.59 -1.97 -3.20
CA ALA A 76 33.60 -1.56 -2.22
C ALA A 76 33.08 -0.41 -1.35
N ASP A 77 32.41 0.58 -1.96
CA ASP A 77 31.75 1.66 -1.22
C ASP A 77 30.61 1.15 -0.31
N LEU A 78 29.98 0.04 -0.71
CA LEU A 78 29.01 -0.69 0.11
C LEU A 78 29.65 -1.56 1.19
N LYS A 79 30.99 -1.66 1.23
CA LYS A 79 31.79 -2.48 2.15
C LYS A 79 31.42 -3.97 2.10
N LEU A 80 31.27 -4.52 0.89
CA LEU A 80 31.08 -5.96 0.71
C LEU A 80 32.39 -6.74 0.84
N ASP A 81 32.23 -8.05 1.08
CA ASP A 81 33.32 -9.01 1.19
C ASP A 81 34.11 -9.20 -0.11
N GLN A 82 35.34 -9.70 0.03
CA GLN A 82 36.26 -9.94 -1.06
C GLN A 82 35.70 -10.84 -2.16
N ASP A 83 34.97 -11.91 -1.81
CA ASP A 83 34.39 -12.83 -2.80
C ASP A 83 33.38 -12.10 -3.71
N SER A 84 32.64 -11.13 -3.17
CA SER A 84 31.65 -10.34 -3.93
C SER A 84 32.32 -9.35 -4.87
N LEU A 85 33.43 -8.76 -4.45
CA LEU A 85 34.26 -7.89 -5.30
C LEU A 85 34.89 -8.69 -6.45
N ILE A 86 35.45 -9.86 -6.16
CA ILE A 86 35.97 -10.78 -7.19
C ILE A 86 34.86 -11.18 -8.17
N ALA A 87 33.69 -11.58 -7.65
CA ALA A 87 32.53 -11.92 -8.45
C ALA A 87 32.11 -10.76 -9.38
N ALA A 88 32.13 -9.52 -8.90
CA ALA A 88 31.80 -8.34 -9.70
C ALA A 88 32.76 -8.10 -10.87
N VAL A 89 34.08 -8.23 -10.63
CA VAL A 89 35.11 -8.07 -11.68
C VAL A 89 34.95 -9.12 -12.77
N ILE A 90 34.71 -10.38 -12.38
CA ILE A 90 34.66 -11.53 -13.30
C ILE A 90 33.30 -11.69 -14.00
N TYR A 91 32.21 -11.27 -13.35
CA TYR A 91 30.83 -11.50 -13.79
C TYR A 91 30.59 -11.13 -15.26
N ARG A 92 31.21 -10.05 -15.75
CA ARG A 92 31.01 -9.62 -17.13
C ARG A 92 31.66 -10.52 -18.16
N GLY A 93 32.87 -10.99 -17.90
CA GLY A 93 33.52 -12.00 -18.73
C GLY A 93 32.70 -13.28 -18.82
N VAL A 94 32.12 -13.74 -17.71
CA VAL A 94 31.27 -14.95 -17.71
C VAL A 94 29.96 -14.72 -18.47
N ARG A 95 29.30 -13.57 -18.28
CA ARG A 95 28.03 -13.26 -18.96
C ARG A 95 28.18 -13.18 -20.48
N GLU A 96 29.32 -12.70 -20.95
CA GLU A 96 29.60 -12.55 -22.38
C GLU A 96 30.15 -13.83 -23.01
N GLY A 97 30.39 -14.87 -22.20
CA GLY A 97 30.92 -16.15 -22.66
C GLY A 97 32.43 -16.19 -22.82
N LEU A 98 33.15 -15.16 -22.36
CA LEU A 98 34.61 -15.08 -22.39
C LEU A 98 35.27 -15.99 -21.35
N ILE A 99 34.57 -16.24 -20.24
CA ILE A 99 35.06 -17.04 -19.10
C ILE A 99 34.03 -18.13 -18.79
N ALA A 100 34.48 -19.38 -18.67
CA ALA A 100 33.62 -20.48 -18.29
C ALA A 100 33.41 -20.53 -16.76
N LEU A 101 32.18 -20.75 -16.31
CA LEU A 101 31.85 -20.83 -14.88
C LEU A 101 32.68 -21.90 -14.11
N PRO A 102 32.94 -23.11 -14.66
CA PRO A 102 33.80 -24.10 -13.99
C PRO A 102 35.25 -23.63 -13.79
N GLU A 103 35.76 -22.76 -14.67
CA GLU A 103 37.11 -22.20 -14.53
C GLU A 103 37.18 -21.21 -13.37
N VAL A 104 36.10 -20.44 -13.16
CA VAL A 104 35.99 -19.55 -12.00
C VAL A 104 35.96 -20.35 -10.69
N GLU A 105 35.21 -21.46 -10.66
CA GLU A 105 35.13 -22.33 -9.48
C GLU A 105 36.50 -22.91 -9.10
N GLN A 106 37.29 -23.34 -10.09
CA GLN A 106 38.64 -23.88 -9.85
C GLN A 106 39.64 -22.84 -9.34
N ARG A 107 39.58 -21.59 -9.84
CA ARG A 107 40.56 -20.55 -9.52
C ARG A 107 40.21 -19.71 -8.29
N PHE A 108 38.91 -19.43 -8.08
CA PHE A 108 38.42 -18.51 -7.05
C PHE A 108 37.42 -19.15 -6.07
N GLY A 109 37.09 -20.43 -6.26
CA GLY A 109 36.28 -21.21 -5.33
C GLY A 109 34.78 -21.22 -5.62
N ALA A 110 34.08 -22.14 -4.94
CA ALA A 110 32.65 -22.39 -5.15
C ALA A 110 31.75 -21.20 -4.75
N THR A 111 32.15 -20.39 -3.76
CA THR A 111 31.37 -19.22 -3.31
C THR A 111 31.24 -18.19 -4.43
N VAL A 112 32.36 -17.82 -5.07
CA VAL A 112 32.40 -16.84 -6.18
C VAL A 112 31.59 -17.37 -7.37
N ALA A 113 31.76 -18.65 -7.72
CA ALA A 113 31.01 -19.27 -8.81
C ALA A 113 29.49 -19.27 -8.54
N LYS A 114 29.06 -19.58 -7.31
CA LYS A 114 27.64 -19.55 -6.91
C LYS A 114 27.06 -18.13 -6.99
N LEU A 115 27.82 -17.11 -6.58
CA LEU A 115 27.41 -15.71 -6.70
C LEU A 115 27.19 -15.34 -8.17
N ILE A 116 28.16 -15.62 -9.03
CA ILE A 116 28.07 -15.32 -10.47
C ILE A 116 26.88 -16.04 -11.12
N ASP A 117 26.67 -17.32 -10.82
CA ASP A 117 25.53 -18.10 -11.32
C ASP A 117 24.19 -17.48 -10.89
N GLY A 118 24.06 -17.08 -9.61
CA GLY A 118 22.87 -16.39 -9.12
C GLY A 118 22.59 -15.10 -9.90
N VAL A 119 23.62 -14.29 -10.16
CA VAL A 119 23.48 -13.01 -10.89
C VAL A 119 23.14 -13.26 -12.37
N LEU A 120 23.66 -14.31 -12.98
CA LEU A 120 23.31 -14.73 -14.34
C LEU A 120 21.84 -15.17 -14.44
N ARG A 121 21.36 -15.97 -13.49
CA ARG A 121 19.96 -16.39 -13.41
C ARG A 121 19.03 -15.19 -13.29
N MET A 122 19.34 -14.23 -12.41
CA MET A 122 18.58 -12.98 -12.32
C MET A 122 18.56 -12.19 -13.63
N ALA A 123 19.70 -12.10 -14.33
CA ALA A 123 19.80 -11.39 -15.58
C ALA A 123 18.95 -12.02 -16.70
N ALA A 124 18.95 -13.36 -16.81
CA ALA A 124 18.15 -14.09 -17.79
C ALA A 124 16.65 -13.85 -17.60
N ILE A 125 16.20 -13.82 -16.35
CA ILE A 125 14.81 -13.62 -15.99
C ILE A 125 14.37 -12.16 -16.21
N SER A 126 15.26 -11.20 -15.94
CA SER A 126 15.02 -9.78 -16.24
C SER A 126 14.82 -9.54 -17.74
N ALA A 127 15.57 -10.26 -18.59
CA ALA A 127 15.45 -10.18 -20.04
C ALA A 127 14.13 -10.76 -20.57
N SER A 128 13.61 -11.85 -19.96
CA SER A 128 12.34 -12.46 -20.35
C SER A 128 11.11 -11.64 -19.94
N LEU A 129 11.27 -10.66 -19.04
CA LEU A 129 10.21 -9.72 -18.63
C LEU A 129 10.11 -8.48 -19.53
N SER A 130 10.95 -8.36 -20.58
CA SER A 130 10.91 -7.19 -21.47
C SER A 130 9.59 -7.11 -22.27
N PRO A 131 8.90 -5.95 -22.28
CA PRO A 131 7.48 -5.83 -22.63
C PRO A 131 7.17 -5.74 -24.13
N ARG A 132 7.91 -6.45 -25.00
CA ARG A 132 7.60 -6.46 -26.45
C ARG A 132 6.46 -7.42 -26.83
N GLN A 133 6.01 -8.28 -25.92
CA GLN A 133 4.91 -9.22 -26.14
C GLN A 133 4.02 -9.33 -24.89
N SER A 134 3.20 -8.32 -24.59
CA SER A 134 2.13 -8.47 -23.59
C SER A 134 1.11 -7.34 -23.69
N LEU A 135 0.35 -7.31 -24.79
CA LEU A 135 -0.94 -6.62 -24.83
C LEU A 135 -2.12 -7.60 -24.96
N VAL A 136 -1.85 -8.89 -25.13
CA VAL A 136 -2.90 -9.91 -25.28
C VAL A 136 -2.35 -11.23 -24.71
N LEU A 137 -3.05 -11.79 -23.71
CA LEU A 137 -2.86 -13.12 -23.09
C LEU A 137 -1.73 -13.31 -22.04
N GLY A 138 -2.15 -13.59 -20.80
CA GLY A 138 -1.50 -14.59 -19.92
C GLY A 138 -0.44 -14.10 -18.93
N SER A 139 -0.88 -13.53 -17.80
CA SER A 139 -0.07 -13.06 -16.66
C SER A 139 0.65 -14.14 -15.83
N GLN A 140 0.62 -15.43 -16.20
CA GLN A 140 1.26 -16.50 -15.41
C GLN A 140 2.78 -16.57 -15.61
N ALA A 141 3.29 -16.42 -16.85
CA ALA A 141 4.72 -16.56 -17.14
C ALA A 141 5.59 -15.41 -16.56
N GLN A 142 5.01 -14.21 -16.41
CA GLN A 142 5.70 -13.06 -15.81
C GLN A 142 5.87 -13.22 -14.29
N VAL A 143 4.85 -13.79 -13.62
CA VAL A 143 4.87 -14.05 -12.18
C VAL A 143 5.81 -15.22 -11.84
N GLU A 144 5.80 -16.26 -12.67
CA GLU A 144 6.74 -17.40 -12.61
C GLU A 144 8.21 -16.95 -12.70
N ASN A 145 8.49 -16.00 -13.60
CA ASN A 145 9.81 -15.41 -13.80
C ASN A 145 10.19 -14.55 -12.59
N LEU A 146 9.32 -13.64 -12.13
CA LEU A 146 9.56 -12.86 -10.92
C LEU A 146 9.83 -13.76 -9.69
N ARG A 147 9.10 -14.88 -9.56
CA ARG A 147 9.33 -15.92 -8.55
C ARG A 147 10.74 -16.51 -8.64
N LYS A 148 11.15 -16.98 -9.83
CA LYS A 148 12.51 -17.52 -10.03
C LYS A 148 13.60 -16.48 -9.73
N MET A 149 13.34 -15.20 -10.01
CA MET A 149 14.26 -14.10 -9.71
C MET A 149 14.40 -13.91 -8.19
N LEU A 150 13.27 -13.92 -7.47
CA LEU A 150 13.22 -13.75 -6.02
C LEU A 150 13.80 -14.96 -5.28
N VAL A 151 13.53 -16.18 -5.72
CA VAL A 151 14.13 -17.41 -5.15
C VAL A 151 15.66 -17.37 -5.27
N ALA A 152 16.20 -16.92 -6.41
CA ALA A 152 17.64 -16.76 -6.59
C ALA A 152 18.27 -15.70 -5.65
N MET A 153 17.50 -14.73 -5.15
CA MET A 153 17.95 -13.73 -4.17
C MET A 153 17.84 -14.21 -2.71
N VAL A 154 16.92 -15.14 -2.40
CA VAL A 154 16.68 -15.63 -1.03
C VAL A 154 17.86 -16.45 -0.52
N ASP A 155 18.60 -17.11 -1.40
CA ASP A 155 19.76 -17.92 -1.03
C ASP A 155 20.98 -17.07 -0.61
N ASP A 156 21.18 -15.89 -1.22
CA ASP A 156 22.29 -14.98 -0.91
C ASP A 156 22.00 -13.54 -1.36
N VAL A 157 21.89 -12.60 -0.41
CA VAL A 157 21.63 -11.18 -0.69
C VAL A 157 22.74 -10.54 -1.54
N ARG A 158 23.98 -11.05 -1.49
CA ARG A 158 25.11 -10.53 -2.29
C ARG A 158 24.83 -10.59 -3.79
N VAL A 159 24.05 -11.57 -4.24
CA VAL A 159 23.60 -11.68 -5.64
C VAL A 159 22.77 -10.45 -6.05
N ALA A 160 21.84 -10.03 -5.20
CA ALA A 160 21.02 -8.84 -5.44
C ALA A 160 21.87 -7.55 -5.44
N LEU A 161 22.86 -7.46 -4.56
CA LEU A 161 23.78 -6.31 -4.46
C LEU A 161 24.66 -6.18 -5.70
N ILE A 162 25.29 -7.27 -6.15
CA ILE A 162 26.06 -7.31 -7.41
C ILE A 162 25.16 -6.89 -8.58
N LYS A 163 23.91 -7.36 -8.60
CA LYS A 163 22.98 -7.01 -9.67
C LYS A 163 22.57 -5.52 -9.64
N LEU A 164 22.34 -4.95 -8.46
CA LEU A 164 22.05 -3.52 -8.31
C LEU A 164 23.23 -2.65 -8.75
N ALA A 165 24.46 -3.02 -8.36
CA ALA A 165 25.67 -2.34 -8.81
C ALA A 165 25.81 -2.39 -10.34
N GLU A 166 25.59 -3.56 -10.95
CA GLU A 166 25.61 -3.71 -12.40
C GLU A 166 24.56 -2.83 -13.10
N ARG A 167 23.35 -2.77 -12.57
CA ARG A 167 22.29 -1.92 -13.15
C ARG A 167 22.56 -0.44 -12.98
N THR A 168 23.26 -0.06 -11.91
CA THR A 168 23.73 1.30 -11.69
C THR A 168 24.77 1.68 -12.75
N CYS A 169 25.76 0.82 -13.03
CA CYS A 169 26.70 1.05 -14.14
C CYS A 169 25.99 1.10 -15.49
N ALA A 170 25.03 0.18 -15.72
CA ALA A 170 24.29 0.10 -16.97
C ALA A 170 23.52 1.38 -17.28
N ILE A 171 22.77 1.93 -16.31
CA ILE A 171 21.98 3.14 -16.54
C ILE A 171 22.86 4.39 -16.71
N ARG A 172 24.06 4.41 -16.10
CA ARG A 172 25.08 5.46 -16.32
C ARG A 172 25.67 5.40 -17.74
N ALA A 173 26.03 4.21 -18.22
CA ALA A 173 26.67 3.99 -19.52
C ALA A 173 25.72 4.26 -20.71
N VAL A 174 24.41 4.04 -20.52
CA VAL A 174 23.39 4.14 -21.57
C VAL A 174 23.10 5.59 -22.02
N LYS A 175 23.79 6.60 -21.46
CA LYS A 175 23.67 8.02 -21.81
C LYS A 175 23.75 8.32 -23.31
N ASN A 176 24.64 7.65 -24.05
CA ASN A 176 24.88 7.90 -25.48
C ASN A 176 24.20 6.88 -26.41
N ALA A 177 23.44 5.92 -25.86
CA ALA A 177 22.77 4.89 -26.66
C ALA A 177 21.49 5.41 -27.34
N ASP A 178 20.87 4.61 -28.21
CA ASP A 178 19.58 4.93 -28.82
C ASP A 178 18.46 5.14 -27.78
N ASP A 179 17.52 6.04 -28.07
CA ASP A 179 16.39 6.36 -27.17
C ASP A 179 15.58 5.13 -26.77
N GLU A 180 15.40 4.16 -27.68
CA GLU A 180 14.68 2.93 -27.39
C GLU A 180 15.41 2.09 -26.34
N LYS A 181 16.74 1.99 -26.43
CA LYS A 181 17.57 1.27 -25.46
C LYS A 181 17.60 2.01 -24.12
N ARG A 182 17.69 3.34 -24.12
CA ARG A 182 17.61 4.17 -22.90
C ARG A 182 16.31 3.95 -22.16
N ASN A 183 15.18 4.06 -22.86
CA ASN A 183 13.85 3.88 -22.26
C ASN A 183 13.64 2.48 -21.71
N ARG A 184 14.14 1.44 -22.42
CA ARG A 184 14.04 0.06 -21.96
C ARG A 184 14.79 -0.18 -20.65
N VAL A 185 16.05 0.24 -20.59
CA VAL A 185 16.88 0.10 -19.38
C VAL A 185 16.31 0.95 -18.25
N ALA A 186 15.88 2.18 -18.53
CA ALA A 186 15.31 3.08 -17.53
C ALA A 186 14.01 2.54 -16.91
N ARG A 187 13.10 1.97 -17.71
CA ARG A 187 11.88 1.29 -17.22
C ARG A 187 12.20 0.10 -16.34
N GLU A 188 13.07 -0.78 -16.83
CA GLU A 188 13.49 -1.96 -16.07
C GLU A 188 14.11 -1.58 -14.72
N VAL A 189 15.00 -0.58 -14.71
CA VAL A 189 15.61 -0.04 -13.48
C VAL A 189 14.57 0.56 -12.54
N PHE A 190 13.61 1.31 -13.09
CA PHE A 190 12.59 1.99 -12.30
C PHE A 190 11.56 1.05 -11.68
N ASP A 191 11.09 0.06 -12.45
CA ASP A 191 10.00 -0.84 -12.03
C ASP A 191 10.50 -1.97 -11.12
N ILE A 192 11.73 -2.43 -11.31
CA ILE A 192 12.27 -3.61 -10.60
C ILE A 192 13.35 -3.22 -9.60
N TYR A 193 14.42 -2.58 -10.08
CA TYR A 193 15.65 -2.44 -9.29
C TYR A 193 15.62 -1.29 -8.28
N ALA A 194 14.96 -0.17 -8.58
CA ALA A 194 14.78 0.93 -7.61
C ALA A 194 13.91 0.50 -6.39
N PRO A 195 12.76 -0.19 -6.58
CA PRO A 195 12.01 -0.77 -5.46
C PRO A 195 12.80 -1.82 -4.69
N LEU A 196 13.60 -2.65 -5.37
CA LEU A 196 14.48 -3.63 -4.72
C LEU A 196 15.52 -2.94 -3.82
N ALA A 197 16.21 -1.90 -4.31
CA ALA A 197 17.16 -1.11 -3.53
C ALA A 197 16.49 -0.46 -2.31
N HIS A 198 15.25 0.03 -2.45
CA HIS A 198 14.48 0.57 -1.34
C HIS A 198 14.21 -0.46 -0.23
N ARG A 199 13.83 -1.68 -0.63
CA ARG A 199 13.53 -2.79 0.30
C ARG A 199 14.79 -3.29 1.01
N LEU A 200 15.93 -3.35 0.32
CA LEU A 200 17.23 -3.65 0.91
C LEU A 200 17.79 -2.50 1.77
N GLY A 201 17.11 -1.35 1.82
CA GLY A 201 17.52 -0.19 2.62
C GLY A 201 18.70 0.58 2.05
N ILE A 202 19.05 0.39 0.78
CA ILE A 202 20.21 1.03 0.14
C ILE A 202 19.76 2.36 -0.48
N GLY A 203 19.67 3.38 0.37
CA GLY A 203 19.08 4.68 0.02
C GLY A 203 19.78 5.39 -1.14
N HIS A 204 21.12 5.44 -1.12
CA HIS A 204 21.89 6.18 -2.12
C HIS A 204 21.76 5.59 -3.53
N ILE A 205 21.87 4.26 -3.69
CA ILE A 205 21.66 3.59 -4.98
C ILE A 205 20.23 3.80 -5.45
N LYS A 206 19.24 3.62 -4.56
CA LYS A 206 17.84 3.83 -4.89
C LYS A 206 17.62 5.21 -5.52
N TRP A 207 18.08 6.28 -4.86
CA TRP A 207 17.84 7.64 -5.34
C TRP A 207 18.56 7.92 -6.67
N GLU A 208 19.76 7.37 -6.85
CA GLU A 208 20.46 7.48 -8.12
C GLU A 208 19.73 6.76 -9.25
N LEU A 209 19.28 5.52 -9.03
CA LEU A 209 18.49 4.76 -10.00
C LEU A 209 17.18 5.48 -10.34
N GLU A 210 16.46 6.01 -9.34
CA GLU A 210 15.22 6.78 -9.54
C GLU A 210 15.46 8.06 -10.36
N ASP A 211 16.47 8.86 -10.03
CA ASP A 211 16.77 10.11 -10.73
C ASP A 211 17.26 9.86 -12.17
N LEU A 212 18.12 8.86 -12.38
CA LEU A 212 18.60 8.49 -13.72
C LEU A 212 17.49 7.88 -14.58
N SER A 213 16.65 7.02 -14.02
CA SER A 213 15.49 6.51 -14.74
C SER A 213 14.54 7.64 -15.10
N PHE A 214 14.22 8.53 -14.16
CA PHE A 214 13.32 9.66 -14.41
C PHE A 214 13.85 10.59 -15.51
N ARG A 215 15.17 10.81 -15.55
CA ARG A 215 15.81 11.60 -16.61
C ARG A 215 15.55 11.06 -18.02
N TYR A 216 15.48 9.74 -18.19
CA TYR A 216 15.25 9.11 -19.49
C TYR A 216 13.76 8.93 -19.80
N LEU A 217 12.95 8.56 -18.79
CA LEU A 217 11.52 8.32 -18.95
C LEU A 217 10.72 9.61 -19.17
N GLU A 218 11.08 10.68 -18.46
CA GLU A 218 10.36 11.96 -18.46
C GLU A 218 11.37 13.14 -18.59
N PRO A 219 12.06 13.28 -19.74
CA PRO A 219 13.18 14.19 -19.89
C PRO A 219 12.81 15.67 -19.73
N ASP A 220 11.62 16.08 -20.18
CA ASP A 220 11.19 17.47 -20.13
C ASP A 220 10.89 17.91 -18.69
N GLN A 221 10.20 17.05 -17.94
CA GLN A 221 9.88 17.30 -16.53
C GLN A 221 11.14 17.30 -15.68
N TYR A 222 12.07 16.38 -15.94
CA TYR A 222 13.39 16.36 -15.30
C TYR A 222 14.14 17.68 -15.54
N LYS A 223 14.24 18.15 -16.80
CA LYS A 223 14.92 19.41 -17.17
C LYS A 223 14.26 20.61 -16.52
N GLN A 224 12.92 20.65 -16.47
CA GLN A 224 12.17 21.74 -15.85
C GLN A 224 12.49 21.86 -14.35
N ILE A 225 12.43 20.75 -13.61
CA ILE A 225 12.74 20.75 -12.17
C ILE A 225 14.22 21.07 -11.93
N ALA A 226 15.12 20.53 -12.75
CA ALA A 226 16.55 20.82 -12.65
C ALA A 226 16.85 22.32 -12.84
N LYS A 227 16.20 22.96 -13.82
CA LYS A 227 16.35 24.41 -14.07
C LYS A 227 15.85 25.24 -12.89
N LEU A 228 14.64 24.96 -12.39
CA LEU A 228 14.05 25.65 -11.25
C LEU A 228 14.89 25.49 -9.97
N LEU A 229 15.53 24.33 -9.79
CA LEU A 229 16.41 24.05 -8.67
C LEU A 229 17.75 24.77 -8.78
N HIS A 230 18.23 25.02 -10.01
CA HIS A 230 19.45 25.77 -10.28
C HIS A 230 19.27 27.27 -10.05
N GLU A 231 18.17 27.86 -10.53
CA GLU A 231 17.87 29.30 -10.39
C GLU A 231 17.84 29.75 -8.92
N ARG A 232 17.39 28.89 -7.99
CA ARG A 232 17.28 29.18 -6.55
C ARG A 232 18.45 28.62 -5.72
N ARG A 233 19.55 28.22 -6.36
CA ARG A 233 20.66 27.52 -5.69
C ARG A 233 21.38 28.41 -4.67
N LEU A 234 21.78 29.62 -5.08
CA LEU A 234 22.56 30.54 -4.24
C LEU A 234 21.78 30.97 -2.99
N ASP A 235 20.51 31.34 -3.16
CA ASP A 235 19.63 31.73 -2.04
C ASP A 235 19.42 30.58 -1.07
N ARG A 236 19.33 29.35 -1.58
CA ARG A 236 19.19 28.15 -0.73
C ARG A 236 20.47 27.82 0.02
N GLU A 237 21.62 27.89 -0.64
CA GLU A 237 22.93 27.60 -0.02
C GLU A 237 23.24 28.60 1.09
N ARG A 238 22.99 29.90 0.86
CA ARG A 238 23.12 30.95 1.90
C ARG A 238 22.21 30.67 3.09
N PHE A 239 20.91 30.46 2.83
CA PHE A 239 19.95 30.15 3.89
C PHE A 239 20.34 28.91 4.70
N ILE A 240 20.78 27.84 4.04
CA ILE A 240 21.21 26.62 4.73
C ILE A 240 22.45 26.90 5.58
N SER A 241 23.42 27.66 5.07
CA SER A 241 24.64 28.04 5.81
C SER A 241 24.32 28.85 7.07
N ASP A 242 23.40 29.81 6.97
CA ASP A 242 23.00 30.65 8.10
C ASP A 242 22.31 29.82 9.19
N VAL A 243 21.36 28.96 8.79
CA VAL A 243 20.64 28.06 9.70
C VAL A 243 21.58 27.03 10.33
N MET A 244 22.54 26.50 9.57
CA MET A 244 23.57 25.59 10.09
C MET A 244 24.42 26.27 11.15
N SER A 245 24.88 27.49 10.88
CA SER A 245 25.70 28.25 11.83
C SER A 245 24.94 28.57 13.13
N GLN A 246 23.66 28.91 13.01
CA GLN A 246 22.80 29.16 14.17
C GLN A 246 22.60 27.90 15.02
N LEU A 247 22.35 26.75 14.37
CA LEU A 247 22.14 25.49 15.06
C LEU A 247 23.43 24.96 15.71
N ASP A 248 24.57 25.11 15.04
CA ASP A 248 25.88 24.67 15.54
C ASP A 248 26.28 25.44 16.81
N ASN A 249 26.10 26.76 16.82
CA ASN A 249 26.41 27.59 18.00
C ASN A 249 25.62 27.15 19.24
N GLU A 250 24.34 26.80 19.08
CA GLU A 250 23.44 26.41 20.18
C GLU A 250 23.71 24.97 20.65
N LEU A 251 24.05 24.07 19.72
CA LEU A 251 24.49 22.72 20.05
C LEU A 251 25.81 22.74 20.84
N GLN A 252 26.78 23.56 20.42
CA GLN A 252 28.04 23.74 21.14
C GLN A 252 27.84 24.38 22.51
N ALA A 253 26.97 25.38 22.64
CA ALA A 253 26.64 26.01 23.93
C ALA A 253 26.05 25.01 24.94
N THR A 254 25.36 23.99 24.46
CA THR A 254 24.75 22.92 25.28
C THR A 254 25.70 21.72 25.48
N GLY A 255 26.90 21.75 24.89
CA GLY A 255 27.90 20.69 25.00
C GLY A 255 27.65 19.46 24.12
N VAL A 256 26.79 19.57 23.10
CA VAL A 256 26.50 18.47 22.16
C VAL A 256 27.40 18.60 20.94
N THR A 257 28.28 17.63 20.72
CA THR A 257 29.06 17.52 19.48
C THR A 257 28.17 16.95 18.37
N ALA A 258 27.94 17.72 17.31
CA ALA A 258 27.14 17.28 16.17
C ALA A 258 27.79 17.66 14.84
N ASP A 259 27.63 16.81 13.83
CA ASP A 259 27.97 17.11 12.44
C ASP A 259 26.69 17.47 11.67
N ILE A 260 26.60 18.73 11.23
CA ILE A 260 25.43 19.29 10.56
C ILE A 260 25.73 19.40 9.07
N SER A 261 24.86 18.85 8.24
CA SER A 261 24.99 18.92 6.79
C SER A 261 23.67 19.28 6.10
N GLY A 262 23.77 20.11 5.06
CA GLY A 262 22.65 20.41 4.17
C GLY A 262 22.31 19.20 3.29
N ARG A 263 21.07 18.73 3.36
CA ARG A 263 20.58 17.64 2.51
C ARG A 263 19.80 18.20 1.32
N ALA A 264 20.32 18.01 0.11
CA ALA A 264 19.57 18.27 -1.11
C ALA A 264 18.59 17.11 -1.39
N LYS A 265 17.33 17.42 -1.68
CA LYS A 265 16.35 16.43 -2.15
C LYS A 265 16.64 16.04 -3.61
N HIS A 266 16.34 14.78 -3.92
CA HIS A 266 16.45 14.20 -5.26
C HIS A 266 15.34 14.69 -6.18
N ILE A 267 15.62 14.80 -7.48
CA ILE A 267 14.72 15.44 -8.46
C ILE A 267 13.42 14.65 -8.57
N TYR A 268 13.52 13.33 -8.68
CA TYR A 268 12.36 12.47 -8.78
C TYR A 268 11.50 12.49 -7.51
N SER A 269 12.11 12.61 -6.33
CA SER A 269 11.36 12.77 -5.06
C SER A 269 10.57 14.07 -5.00
N ILE A 270 11.14 15.17 -5.52
CA ILE A 270 10.44 16.46 -5.63
C ILE A 270 9.23 16.31 -6.56
N TRP A 271 9.45 15.72 -7.74
CA TRP A 271 8.38 15.46 -8.70
C TRP A 271 7.24 14.61 -8.13
N ARG A 272 7.58 13.50 -7.45
CA ARG A 272 6.58 12.61 -6.82
C ARG A 272 5.77 13.33 -5.73
N LYS A 273 6.34 14.33 -5.05
CA LYS A 273 5.64 15.17 -4.06
C LYS A 273 4.73 16.20 -4.74
N MET A 274 5.18 16.79 -5.86
CA MET A 274 4.36 17.70 -6.69
C MET A 274 3.09 17.00 -7.17
N GLN A 275 3.22 15.80 -7.72
CA GLN A 275 2.06 15.05 -8.23
C GLN A 275 1.10 14.65 -7.10
N ARG A 276 1.60 14.07 -5.99
CA ARG A 276 0.73 13.61 -4.89
C ARG A 276 -0.06 14.73 -4.22
N LYS A 277 0.53 15.92 -4.07
CA LYS A 277 -0.12 17.07 -3.41
C LYS A 277 -0.80 18.03 -4.38
N GLY A 278 -0.62 17.87 -5.70
CA GLY A 278 -1.10 18.79 -6.72
C GLY A 278 -0.52 20.21 -6.60
N LEU A 279 0.71 20.35 -6.07
CA LEU A 279 1.31 21.65 -5.76
C LEU A 279 2.31 22.10 -6.83
N ALA A 280 2.37 23.42 -7.08
CA ALA A 280 3.39 24.04 -7.91
C ALA A 280 4.76 24.06 -7.20
N PHE A 281 5.87 24.08 -7.96
CA PHE A 281 7.23 24.08 -7.42
C PHE A 281 7.49 25.20 -6.40
N SER A 282 6.90 26.38 -6.62
CA SER A 282 7.01 27.54 -5.73
C SER A 282 6.45 27.29 -4.33
N GLN A 283 5.50 26.37 -4.19
CA GLN A 283 4.83 26.00 -2.93
C GLN A 283 5.48 24.80 -2.24
N ILE A 284 6.52 24.21 -2.85
CA ILE A 284 7.30 23.15 -2.20
C ILE A 284 8.31 23.81 -1.27
N TYR A 285 7.89 24.04 -0.03
CA TYR A 285 8.79 24.49 1.04
C TYR A 285 9.86 23.44 1.37
N ASP A 286 9.63 22.21 0.92
CA ASP A 286 10.39 21.00 1.22
C ASP A 286 11.69 20.80 0.41
N VAL A 287 12.25 21.86 -0.17
CA VAL A 287 13.57 21.75 -0.82
C VAL A 287 14.70 21.96 0.19
N ARG A 288 14.38 22.41 1.42
CA ARG A 288 15.32 22.78 2.48
C ARG A 288 15.30 21.71 3.56
N ALA A 289 16.34 20.88 3.58
CA ALA A 289 16.49 19.85 4.60
C ALA A 289 17.88 19.91 5.23
N LEU A 290 17.94 19.69 6.54
CA LEU A 290 19.16 19.55 7.32
C LEU A 290 19.26 18.14 7.88
N ARG A 291 20.49 17.67 7.98
CA ARG A 291 20.84 16.43 8.66
C ARG A 291 21.78 16.77 9.81
N VAL A 292 21.42 16.32 11.00
CA VAL A 292 22.22 16.45 12.21
C VAL A 292 22.64 15.04 12.62
N LEU A 293 23.96 14.81 12.64
CA LEU A 293 24.57 13.57 13.08
C LEU A 293 25.16 13.77 14.46
N VAL A 294 24.80 12.88 15.38
CA VAL A 294 25.28 12.91 16.77
C VAL A 294 25.93 11.57 17.14
N PRO A 295 26.78 11.52 18.18
CA PRO A 295 27.40 10.27 18.60
C PRO A 295 26.40 9.31 19.26
N GLU A 296 25.58 9.79 20.20
CA GLU A 296 24.69 8.95 21.01
C GLU A 296 23.21 9.21 20.75
N MET A 297 22.37 8.22 21.09
CA MET A 297 20.91 8.32 20.93
C MET A 297 20.29 9.39 21.84
N ARG A 298 20.83 9.59 23.06
CA ARG A 298 20.37 10.65 23.98
C ARG A 298 20.54 12.04 23.35
N ASP A 299 21.62 12.21 22.60
CA ASP A 299 21.94 13.48 21.95
C ASP A 299 20.98 13.76 20.79
N CYS A 300 20.36 12.73 20.18
CA CYS A 300 19.32 12.92 19.17
C CYS A 300 18.13 13.70 19.74
N TYR A 301 17.65 13.31 20.93
CA TYR A 301 16.52 13.98 21.58
C TYR A 301 16.91 15.34 22.17
N THR A 302 18.16 15.49 22.61
CA THR A 302 18.69 16.78 23.06
C THR A 302 18.74 17.77 21.89
N ALA A 303 19.27 17.35 20.74
CA ALA A 303 19.29 18.14 19.52
C ALA A 303 17.87 18.47 19.03
N LEU A 304 16.91 17.54 19.15
CA LEU A 304 15.50 17.81 18.85
C LEU A 304 14.94 18.94 19.72
N GLY A 305 15.21 18.90 21.03
CA GLY A 305 14.79 19.95 21.96
C GLY A 305 15.37 21.32 21.61
N ILE A 306 16.65 21.38 21.23
CA ILE A 306 17.32 22.61 20.78
C ILE A 306 16.65 23.15 19.51
N VAL A 307 16.41 22.28 18.51
CA VAL A 307 15.74 22.65 17.25
C VAL A 307 14.34 23.23 17.51
N HIS A 308 13.56 22.62 18.42
CA HIS A 308 12.21 23.11 18.77
C HIS A 308 12.21 24.37 19.63
N THR A 309 13.32 24.66 20.31
CA THR A 309 13.52 25.90 21.07
C THR A 309 13.88 27.06 20.13
N LEU A 310 14.74 26.80 19.14
CA LEU A 310 15.13 27.80 18.14
C LEU A 310 14.00 28.13 17.19
N TRP A 311 13.24 27.12 16.76
CA TRP A 311 12.21 27.26 15.75
C TRP A 311 10.93 26.56 16.15
N ARG A 312 9.81 27.23 15.86
CA ARG A 312 8.48 26.70 16.17
C ARG A 312 8.21 25.45 15.31
N HIS A 313 7.95 24.32 15.96
CA HIS A 313 7.58 23.08 15.27
C HIS A 313 6.19 23.17 14.62
N ILE A 314 6.02 22.45 13.52
CA ILE A 314 4.73 22.30 12.84
C ILE A 314 4.00 21.09 13.42
N PRO A 315 2.77 21.24 13.96
CA PRO A 315 2.02 20.11 14.51
C PRO A 315 1.79 19.02 13.46
N LYS A 316 1.85 17.75 13.88
CA LYS A 316 1.68 16.54 13.04
C LYS A 316 2.77 16.29 12.00
N GLU A 317 3.85 17.08 11.99
CA GLU A 317 5.01 16.89 11.10
C GLU A 317 6.26 16.50 11.94
N PHE A 318 6.05 15.66 12.96
CA PHE A 318 7.10 15.04 13.77
C PHE A 318 6.92 13.52 13.74
N ASP A 319 7.95 12.81 13.29
CA ASP A 319 8.01 11.36 13.26
C ASP A 319 9.23 10.86 14.04
N ASP A 320 8.99 9.99 15.02
CA ASP A 320 10.04 9.29 15.75
C ASP A 320 10.27 7.89 15.15
N TYR A 321 11.17 7.80 14.16
CA TYR A 321 11.59 6.52 13.60
C TYR A 321 12.69 5.83 14.42
N ILE A 322 13.16 6.42 15.52
CA ILE A 322 14.06 5.72 16.46
C ILE A 322 13.24 4.76 17.30
N ALA A 323 12.11 5.23 17.85
CA ALA A 323 11.18 4.41 18.62
C ALA A 323 10.39 3.44 17.71
N ASN A 324 9.99 3.89 16.51
CA ASN A 324 9.25 3.07 15.55
C ASN A 324 10.00 2.99 14.20
N PRO A 325 11.00 2.10 14.05
CA PRO A 325 11.74 1.94 12.81
C PRO A 325 10.84 1.58 11.63
N LYS A 326 11.23 2.01 10.42
CA LYS A 326 10.53 1.58 9.19
C LYS A 326 10.84 0.12 8.88
N GLU A 327 10.03 -0.50 8.01
CA GLU A 327 10.21 -1.90 7.56
C GLU A 327 11.62 -2.22 7.05
N ASN A 328 12.30 -1.26 6.41
CA ASN A 328 13.67 -1.43 5.92
C ASN A 328 14.76 -1.25 6.99
N GLY A 329 14.38 -1.04 8.26
CA GLY A 329 15.28 -0.75 9.39
C GLY A 329 15.71 0.71 9.51
N TYR A 330 15.08 1.63 8.75
CA TYR A 330 15.43 3.04 8.81
C TYR A 330 15.09 3.67 10.17
N ARG A 331 16.08 4.35 10.78
CA ARG A 331 15.97 5.03 12.08
C ARG A 331 16.46 6.47 12.00
N SER A 332 15.63 7.43 12.43
CA SER A 332 15.92 8.87 12.52
C SER A 332 14.75 9.61 13.16
N LEU A 333 14.99 10.75 13.80
CA LEU A 333 13.94 11.70 14.16
C LEU A 333 13.72 12.68 13.01
N HIS A 334 12.49 12.82 12.52
CA HIS A 334 12.14 13.79 11.49
C HIS A 334 11.24 14.85 12.11
N THR A 335 11.57 16.12 11.89
CA THR A 335 10.71 17.22 12.32
C THR A 335 10.69 18.33 11.28
N ALA A 336 9.52 18.90 11.03
CA ALA A 336 9.38 20.14 10.27
C ALA A 336 9.18 21.33 11.21
N VAL A 337 9.99 22.38 11.02
CA VAL A 337 9.93 23.61 11.81
C VAL A 337 9.79 24.83 10.91
N ILE A 338 9.25 25.91 11.45
CA ILE A 338 9.21 27.22 10.79
C ILE A 338 10.51 27.95 11.15
N GLY A 339 11.46 27.90 10.22
CA GLY A 339 12.78 28.49 10.36
C GLY A 339 12.79 30.01 10.13
N PRO A 340 14.00 30.59 10.00
CA PRO A 340 14.17 32.01 9.71
C PRO A 340 13.43 32.43 8.43
N GLU A 341 13.02 33.70 8.35
CA GLU A 341 12.26 34.24 7.22
C GLU A 341 10.87 33.59 7.00
N GLY A 342 10.36 32.85 8.00
CA GLY A 342 9.05 32.18 7.93
C GLY A 342 9.03 30.97 6.99
N LYS A 343 10.19 30.43 6.63
CA LYS A 343 10.31 29.33 5.66
C LYS A 343 10.38 27.99 6.38
N VAL A 344 9.68 26.99 5.85
CA VAL A 344 9.69 25.64 6.43
C VAL A 344 11.06 24.98 6.22
N LEU A 345 11.52 24.31 7.26
CA LEU A 345 12.78 23.59 7.32
C LEU A 345 12.51 22.18 7.84
N GLU A 346 12.91 21.16 7.08
CA GLU A 346 12.91 19.78 7.56
C GLU A 346 14.25 19.44 8.22
N VAL A 347 14.24 18.94 9.44
CA VAL A 347 15.44 18.54 10.18
C VAL A 347 15.39 17.03 10.44
N GLN A 348 16.47 16.34 10.10
CA GLN A 348 16.65 14.91 10.32
C GLN A 348 17.78 14.70 11.32
N ILE A 349 17.47 14.09 12.44
CA ILE A 349 18.43 13.86 13.52
C ILE A 349 18.64 12.35 13.66
N ARG A 350 19.89 11.90 13.69
CA ARG A 350 20.25 10.48 13.86
C ARG A 350 21.68 10.33 14.31
N THR A 351 22.04 9.15 14.82
CA THR A 351 23.43 8.86 15.16
C THR A 351 24.28 8.54 13.93
N HIS A 352 25.61 8.55 14.07
CA HIS A 352 26.51 8.07 13.01
C HIS A 352 26.24 6.59 12.63
N ALA A 353 25.96 5.73 13.61
CA ALA A 353 25.61 4.33 13.36
C ALA A 353 24.26 4.19 12.61
N MET A 354 23.25 4.96 13.01
CA MET A 354 21.96 5.00 12.30
C MET A 354 22.10 5.58 10.89
N HIS A 355 23.04 6.51 10.70
CA HIS A 355 23.35 7.04 9.38
C HIS A 355 23.96 5.97 8.48
N GLU A 356 24.96 5.23 8.97
CA GLU A 356 25.59 4.14 8.22
C GLU A 356 24.57 3.07 7.84
N GLU A 357 23.71 2.64 8.77
CA GLU A 357 22.62 1.69 8.50
C GLU A 357 21.61 2.22 7.48
N ALA A 358 21.27 3.51 7.53
CA ALA A 358 20.29 4.09 6.61
C ALA A 358 20.83 4.32 5.18
N GLU A 359 22.15 4.45 5.00
CA GLU A 359 22.76 4.61 3.67
C GLU A 359 23.17 3.26 3.07
N LEU A 360 23.68 2.33 3.89
CA LEU A 360 24.19 1.02 3.48
C LEU A 360 23.16 -0.11 3.63
N GLY A 361 22.08 0.10 4.39
CA GLY A 361 20.99 -0.87 4.53
C GLY A 361 21.46 -2.21 5.08
N VAL A 362 21.10 -3.29 4.38
CA VAL A 362 21.50 -4.66 4.73
C VAL A 362 23.04 -4.84 4.75
N CYS A 363 23.80 -4.05 4.00
CA CYS A 363 25.27 -4.15 3.97
C CYS A 363 25.93 -3.73 5.30
N ALA A 364 25.32 -2.79 6.05
CA ALA A 364 25.87 -2.36 7.34
C ALA A 364 25.93 -3.49 8.38
N HIS A 365 24.99 -4.44 8.32
CA HIS A 365 24.92 -5.58 9.23
C HIS A 365 25.93 -6.69 8.90
N TRP A 366 26.42 -6.75 7.66
CA TRP A 366 27.38 -7.78 7.22
C TRP A 366 28.76 -7.58 7.83
N ARG A 367 29.22 -6.33 7.93
CA ARG A 367 30.55 -5.96 8.46
C ARG A 367 30.77 -6.39 9.92
N TYR A 368 29.72 -6.42 10.75
CA TYR A 368 29.83 -6.78 12.18
C TYR A 368 29.87 -8.30 12.43
N LYS A 369 29.47 -9.15 11.48
CA LYS A 369 29.49 -10.61 11.65
C LYS A 369 30.84 -11.27 11.36
N GLY A 370 31.78 -10.55 10.74
CA GLY A 370 33.13 -11.07 10.47
C GLY A 370 33.95 -11.38 11.73
N THR A 371 33.51 -10.92 12.91
CA THR A 371 34.24 -11.06 14.19
C THR A 371 33.50 -11.84 15.28
N ASP A 372 32.19 -12.11 15.17
CA ASP A 372 31.44 -12.82 16.22
C ASP A 372 30.39 -13.80 15.66
N VAL A 373 30.68 -15.10 15.79
CA VAL A 373 29.91 -16.19 15.17
C VAL A 373 28.67 -16.59 16.00
N LYS A 374 28.28 -15.88 17.07
CA LYS A 374 27.30 -16.42 18.03
C LYS A 374 26.13 -15.56 18.55
N SER A 375 25.84 -14.36 18.03
CA SER A 375 24.57 -13.69 18.40
C SER A 375 24.15 -12.61 17.39
N GLY A 376 23.14 -12.89 16.56
CA GLY A 376 22.57 -11.89 15.63
C GLY A 376 21.82 -12.47 14.43
N SER A 377 21.15 -13.62 14.58
CA SER A 377 20.35 -14.25 13.50
C SER A 377 19.04 -13.51 13.22
N ASN A 378 18.37 -12.93 14.23
CA ASN A 378 16.98 -12.47 14.09
C ASN A 378 16.74 -11.37 13.03
N HIS A 379 17.45 -10.24 13.03
CA HIS A 379 17.06 -9.11 12.17
C HIS A 379 17.39 -9.31 10.67
N TYR A 380 18.44 -10.09 10.35
CA TYR A 380 18.77 -10.47 8.98
C TYR A 380 17.78 -11.53 8.45
N GLU A 381 17.47 -12.51 9.30
CA GLU A 381 16.52 -13.57 8.98
C GLU A 381 15.08 -13.04 8.91
N GLU A 382 14.70 -12.02 9.68
CA GLU A 382 13.42 -11.31 9.58
C GLU A 382 13.28 -10.56 8.25
N LYS A 383 14.31 -9.84 7.80
CA LYS A 383 14.31 -9.15 6.49
C LYS A 383 14.24 -10.13 5.31
N ILE A 384 14.89 -11.29 5.43
CA ILE A 384 14.79 -12.38 4.43
C ILE A 384 13.47 -13.14 4.57
N SER A 385 12.95 -13.32 5.78
CA SER A 385 11.66 -13.95 6.06
C SER A 385 10.53 -13.16 5.43
N TRP A 386 10.63 -11.84 5.34
CA TRP A 386 9.68 -11.03 4.58
C TRP A 386 9.71 -11.34 3.07
N LEU A 387 10.90 -11.51 2.47
CA LEU A 387 11.04 -11.94 1.07
C LEU A 387 10.48 -13.37 0.87
N ARG A 388 10.67 -14.26 1.85
CA ARG A 388 10.07 -15.61 1.85
C ARG A 388 8.55 -15.56 1.99
N GLN A 389 7.99 -14.70 2.83
CA GLN A 389 6.53 -14.54 2.99
C GLN A 389 5.85 -14.10 1.70
N VAL A 390 6.48 -13.20 0.94
CA VAL A 390 5.96 -12.78 -0.39
C VAL A 390 5.97 -13.95 -1.39
N LEU A 391 6.92 -14.89 -1.28
CA LEU A 391 6.98 -16.10 -2.10
C LEU A 391 5.99 -17.18 -1.63
N GLU A 392 5.88 -17.42 -0.32
CA GLU A 392 4.94 -18.36 0.30
C GLU A 392 3.47 -17.97 0.05
N TRP A 393 3.16 -16.66 0.01
CA TRP A 393 1.84 -16.16 -0.39
C TRP A 393 1.43 -16.61 -1.79
N HIS A 394 2.40 -16.89 -2.67
CA HIS A 394 2.14 -17.38 -4.01
C HIS A 394 2.12 -18.91 -4.09
N GLU A 395 2.95 -19.61 -3.30
CA GLU A 395 2.98 -21.08 -3.25
C GLU A 395 1.72 -21.71 -2.64
N GLU A 396 1.11 -21.08 -1.62
CA GLU A 396 -0.10 -21.61 -0.97
C GLU A 396 -1.39 -21.41 -1.78
N LEU A 397 -1.40 -20.56 -2.81
CA LEU A 397 -2.60 -20.11 -3.54
C LEU A 397 -2.69 -20.62 -4.99
N GLY A 398 -2.27 -21.87 -5.22
CA GLY A 398 -2.32 -22.51 -6.53
C GLY A 398 -3.56 -22.16 -7.38
N ASP A 399 -3.28 -21.73 -8.61
CA ASP A 399 -4.16 -21.70 -9.80
C ASP A 399 -5.62 -21.26 -9.59
N ILE A 400 -5.86 -19.98 -9.27
CA ILE A 400 -7.20 -19.39 -9.37
C ILE A 400 -7.13 -18.07 -10.13
N GLY A 401 -7.56 -18.11 -11.40
CA GLY A 401 -7.53 -17.03 -12.40
C GLY A 401 -8.43 -15.81 -12.14
N GLY A 402 -8.56 -15.35 -10.89
CA GLY A 402 -9.28 -14.13 -10.51
C GLY A 402 -8.43 -13.10 -9.76
N LEU A 403 -7.11 -13.30 -9.69
CA LEU A 403 -6.20 -12.62 -8.75
C LEU A 403 -5.95 -11.12 -9.06
N ALA A 404 -6.03 -10.70 -10.32
CA ALA A 404 -5.61 -9.35 -10.73
C ALA A 404 -6.54 -8.23 -10.22
N ASP A 405 -7.85 -8.48 -10.15
CA ASP A 405 -8.81 -7.50 -9.62
C ASP A 405 -8.83 -7.47 -8.09
N GLN A 406 -8.45 -8.58 -7.43
CA GLN A 406 -8.37 -8.67 -5.97
C GLN A 406 -7.07 -8.04 -5.42
N LEU A 407 -5.97 -8.10 -6.18
CA LEU A 407 -4.69 -7.45 -5.85
C LEU A 407 -4.76 -5.91 -5.83
N ARG A 408 -5.73 -5.29 -6.51
CA ARG A 408 -5.89 -3.83 -6.51
C ARG A 408 -6.60 -3.29 -5.27
N VAL A 409 -7.36 -4.12 -4.55
CA VAL A 409 -8.20 -3.67 -3.44
C VAL A 409 -7.44 -3.65 -2.11
N ASP A 410 -6.35 -4.40 -1.97
CA ASP A 410 -5.56 -4.47 -0.73
C ASP A 410 -4.34 -3.50 -0.70
N ILE A 411 -4.26 -2.54 -1.63
CA ILE A 411 -3.20 -1.52 -1.69
C ILE A 411 -3.71 -0.20 -1.12
N GLU A 412 -4.05 -0.17 0.17
CA GLU A 412 -4.24 1.06 0.94
C GLU A 412 -3.47 0.96 2.28
N PRO A 413 -2.80 2.04 2.74
CA PRO A 413 -1.73 1.99 3.75
C PRO A 413 -2.22 1.95 5.21
N ASP A 414 -3.51 1.71 5.45
CA ASP A 414 -4.05 1.72 6.81
C ASP A 414 -3.99 0.30 7.41
N ARG A 415 -2.83 -0.03 8.02
CA ARG A 415 -2.63 -1.26 8.79
C ARG A 415 -2.82 -1.01 10.28
N VAL A 416 -3.31 -2.01 10.99
CA VAL A 416 -3.50 -2.03 12.45
C VAL A 416 -2.49 -2.98 13.07
N TYR A 417 -1.77 -2.53 14.09
CA TYR A 417 -0.81 -3.35 14.83
C TYR A 417 -1.40 -3.76 16.17
N VAL A 418 -1.46 -5.07 16.42
CA VAL A 418 -2.12 -5.67 17.58
C VAL A 418 -1.12 -6.56 18.30
N PHE A 419 -1.10 -6.51 19.63
CA PHE A 419 -0.14 -7.26 20.43
C PHE A 419 -0.73 -8.60 20.91
N THR A 420 0.08 -9.65 20.91
CA THR A 420 -0.24 -10.90 21.63
C THR A 420 -0.05 -10.72 23.14
N PRO A 421 -0.54 -11.65 23.98
CA PRO A 421 -0.28 -11.62 25.42
C PRO A 421 1.22 -11.58 25.75
N ASP A 422 2.04 -12.22 24.92
CA ASP A 422 3.51 -12.31 25.05
C ASP A 422 4.26 -11.08 24.49
N GLY A 423 3.54 -10.07 23.99
CA GLY A 423 4.13 -8.82 23.49
C GLY A 423 4.58 -8.85 22.02
N HIS A 424 4.28 -9.91 21.26
CA HIS A 424 4.56 -9.94 19.82
C HIS A 424 3.56 -9.07 19.06
N ALA A 425 4.05 -8.16 18.22
CA ALA A 425 3.22 -7.33 17.36
C ALA A 425 2.82 -8.10 16.09
N ILE A 426 1.52 -8.14 15.80
CA ILE A 426 0.94 -8.77 14.62
C ILE A 426 0.26 -7.70 13.77
N ASP A 427 0.51 -7.76 12.47
CA ASP A 427 0.03 -6.82 11.47
C ASP A 427 -1.28 -7.31 10.81
N LEU A 428 -2.34 -6.49 10.87
CA LEU A 428 -3.65 -6.78 10.29
C LEU A 428 -4.18 -5.60 9.46
N PRO A 429 -5.08 -5.82 8.48
CA PRO A 429 -5.73 -4.73 7.77
C PRO A 429 -6.66 -3.95 8.70
N LYS A 430 -6.88 -2.66 8.42
CA LYS A 430 -7.85 -1.84 9.17
C LYS A 430 -9.25 -2.42 9.10
N GLY A 431 -9.88 -2.56 10.27
CA GLY A 431 -11.19 -3.19 10.40
C GLY A 431 -11.15 -4.69 10.69
N ALA A 432 -9.96 -5.30 10.77
CA ALA A 432 -9.80 -6.71 11.15
C ALA A 432 -10.44 -7.04 12.50
N THR A 433 -10.96 -8.26 12.63
CA THR A 433 -11.62 -8.74 13.84
C THR A 433 -10.72 -9.66 14.67
N PRO A 434 -11.09 -9.96 15.93
CA PRO A 434 -10.41 -10.99 16.72
C PRO A 434 -10.32 -12.36 16.04
N LEU A 435 -11.28 -12.72 15.19
CA LEU A 435 -11.22 -13.96 14.39
C LEU A 435 -10.12 -13.89 13.34
N ASP A 436 -10.02 -12.78 12.62
CA ASP A 436 -8.93 -12.55 11.65
C ASP A 436 -7.55 -12.66 12.35
N PHE A 437 -7.43 -12.11 13.56
CA PHE A 437 -6.24 -12.28 14.40
C PHE A 437 -5.98 -13.75 14.77
N ALA A 438 -6.99 -14.50 15.21
CA ALA A 438 -6.84 -15.91 15.57
C ALA A 438 -6.30 -16.76 14.40
N TYR A 439 -6.85 -16.59 13.20
CA TYR A 439 -6.37 -17.29 11.99
C TYR A 439 -5.00 -16.80 11.51
N ARG A 440 -4.60 -15.57 11.85
CA ARG A 440 -3.27 -15.04 11.57
C ARG A 440 -2.21 -15.67 12.48
N VAL A 441 -2.54 -15.89 13.75
CA VAL A 441 -1.65 -16.58 14.71
C VAL A 441 -1.50 -18.04 14.32
N HIS A 442 -2.61 -18.79 14.23
CA HIS A 442 -2.59 -20.18 13.82
C HIS A 442 -3.97 -20.66 13.36
N THR A 443 -4.01 -21.52 12.34
CA THR A 443 -5.28 -22.07 11.82
C THR A 443 -6.06 -22.84 12.87
N GLU A 444 -5.38 -23.65 13.70
CA GLU A 444 -6.04 -24.39 14.79
C GLU A 444 -6.58 -23.49 15.89
N ILE A 445 -5.93 -22.36 16.18
CA ILE A 445 -6.42 -21.36 17.15
C ILE A 445 -7.69 -20.71 16.58
N GLY A 446 -7.68 -20.39 15.27
CA GLY A 446 -8.86 -19.91 14.54
C GLY A 446 -10.04 -20.90 14.56
N HIS A 447 -9.80 -22.18 14.26
CA HIS A 447 -10.85 -23.22 14.28
C HIS A 447 -11.42 -23.43 15.68
N ASN A 448 -10.57 -23.35 16.72
CA ASN A 448 -10.96 -23.56 18.11
C ASN A 448 -11.44 -22.30 18.83
N CYS A 449 -11.53 -21.16 18.14
CA CYS A 449 -11.87 -19.87 18.73
C CYS A 449 -13.33 -19.83 19.22
N ARG A 450 -13.52 -19.58 20.52
CA ARG A 450 -14.85 -19.42 21.14
C ARG A 450 -15.16 -17.98 21.53
N GLY A 451 -14.14 -17.21 21.89
CA GLY A 451 -14.28 -15.81 22.31
C GLY A 451 -12.93 -15.11 22.28
N ALA A 452 -12.94 -13.80 22.49
CA ALA A 452 -11.74 -12.98 22.54
C ALA A 452 -11.78 -12.01 23.73
N LYS A 453 -10.62 -11.71 24.28
CA LYS A 453 -10.42 -10.61 25.22
C LYS A 453 -9.48 -9.57 24.60
N ILE A 454 -9.80 -8.31 24.82
CA ILE A 454 -8.95 -7.18 24.44
C ILE A 454 -8.60 -6.41 25.71
N ASN A 455 -7.30 -6.23 25.98
CA ASN A 455 -6.79 -5.58 27.19
C ASN A 455 -7.42 -6.16 28.47
N GLY A 456 -7.61 -7.49 28.51
CA GLY A 456 -8.22 -8.23 29.62
C GLY A 456 -9.75 -8.20 29.69
N ARG A 457 -10.46 -7.49 28.79
CA ARG A 457 -11.94 -7.43 28.76
C ARG A 457 -12.51 -8.29 27.65
N ILE A 458 -13.58 -9.05 27.93
CA ILE A 458 -14.25 -9.86 26.90
C ILE A 458 -14.96 -8.94 25.90
N VAL A 459 -14.72 -9.19 24.61
CA VAL A 459 -15.33 -8.46 23.50
C VAL A 459 -16.06 -9.42 22.55
N PRO A 460 -17.06 -8.95 21.80
CA PRO A 460 -17.68 -9.77 20.78
C PRO A 460 -16.73 -10.00 19.60
N LEU A 461 -16.90 -11.13 18.89
CA LEU A 461 -16.01 -11.54 17.78
C LEU A 461 -16.12 -10.65 16.53
N ASN A 462 -17.14 -9.79 16.45
CA ASN A 462 -17.34 -8.82 15.36
C ASN A 462 -16.75 -7.43 15.70
N TYR A 463 -16.04 -7.30 16.83
CA TYR A 463 -15.34 -6.07 17.18
C TYR A 463 -14.21 -5.78 16.19
N SER A 464 -14.03 -4.54 15.77
CA SER A 464 -12.91 -4.12 14.91
C SER A 464 -11.72 -3.71 15.76
N LEU A 465 -10.59 -4.38 15.57
CA LEU A 465 -9.35 -4.18 16.32
C LEU A 465 -8.74 -2.80 16.03
N GLN A 466 -8.14 -2.21 17.07
CA GLN A 466 -7.44 -0.93 17.00
C GLN A 466 -5.93 -1.10 17.25
N THR A 467 -5.16 -0.10 16.83
CA THR A 467 -3.70 -0.14 16.93
C THR A 467 -3.28 0.01 18.38
N GLY A 468 -2.41 -0.87 18.85
CA GLY A 468 -1.88 -0.87 20.21
C GLY A 468 -2.67 -1.70 21.21
N GLU A 469 -3.72 -2.41 20.77
CA GLU A 469 -4.51 -3.28 21.63
C GLU A 469 -3.85 -4.65 21.82
N GLN A 470 -3.96 -5.22 23.02
CA GLN A 470 -3.52 -6.57 23.33
C GLN A 470 -4.70 -7.55 23.18
N VAL A 471 -4.58 -8.54 22.30
CA VAL A 471 -5.64 -9.52 22.00
C VAL A 471 -5.28 -10.90 22.56
N GLU A 472 -6.17 -11.45 23.36
CA GLU A 472 -6.10 -12.82 23.90
C GLU A 472 -7.28 -13.63 23.35
N ILE A 473 -7.01 -14.72 22.64
CA ILE A 473 -8.05 -15.60 22.09
C ILE A 473 -8.37 -16.72 23.08
N ILE A 474 -9.66 -16.89 23.38
CA ILE A 474 -10.16 -17.96 24.22
C ILE A 474 -10.48 -19.17 23.34
N THR A 475 -9.64 -20.20 23.41
CA THR A 475 -9.79 -21.45 22.65
C THR A 475 -10.50 -22.55 23.45
N SER A 476 -11.25 -23.43 22.77
CA SER A 476 -11.85 -24.64 23.34
C SER A 476 -11.14 -25.90 22.82
N LYS A 477 -11.08 -26.98 23.61
CA LYS A 477 -10.48 -28.26 23.18
C LYS A 477 -11.26 -28.98 22.06
N HIS A 478 -12.55 -28.68 21.93
CA HIS A 478 -13.42 -29.18 20.85
C HIS A 478 -14.13 -28.01 20.15
N GLY A 479 -13.39 -26.95 19.82
CA GLY A 479 -13.96 -25.82 19.11
C GLY A 479 -14.13 -26.14 17.62
N THR A 480 -15.31 -25.85 17.09
CA THR A 480 -15.57 -25.95 15.64
C THR A 480 -15.91 -24.57 15.10
N PRO A 481 -15.41 -24.20 13.90
CA PRO A 481 -15.77 -22.94 13.29
C PRO A 481 -17.27 -22.88 12.98
N SER A 482 -17.88 -21.71 13.16
CA SER A 482 -19.28 -21.48 12.81
C SER A 482 -19.42 -21.05 11.35
N ARG A 483 -20.46 -21.55 10.67
CA ARG A 483 -20.82 -21.14 9.30
C ARG A 483 -21.28 -19.69 9.23
N ASP A 484 -21.76 -19.12 10.34
CA ASP A 484 -22.16 -17.72 10.44
C ASP A 484 -20.98 -16.76 10.19
N TRP A 485 -19.73 -17.20 10.44
CA TRP A 485 -18.54 -16.40 10.19
C TRP A 485 -18.30 -16.13 8.69
N LEU A 486 -18.83 -16.98 7.81
CA LEU A 486 -18.77 -16.79 6.36
C LEU A 486 -19.79 -15.76 5.85
N ASN A 487 -20.82 -15.43 6.65
CA ASN A 487 -21.82 -14.47 6.26
C ASN A 487 -21.24 -13.04 6.30
N SER A 488 -21.06 -12.45 5.12
CA SER A 488 -20.48 -11.11 4.98
C SER A 488 -21.33 -10.01 5.64
N ASN A 489 -22.63 -10.23 5.82
CA ASN A 489 -23.52 -9.27 6.46
C ASN A 489 -23.30 -9.13 7.98
N LEU A 490 -22.71 -10.16 8.62
CA LEU A 490 -22.53 -10.20 10.07
C LEU A 490 -21.19 -9.61 10.53
N GLY A 491 -20.25 -9.36 9.60
CA GLY A 491 -19.01 -8.65 9.88
C GLY A 491 -18.00 -9.38 10.77
N TYR A 492 -18.06 -10.72 10.84
CA TYR A 492 -17.13 -11.51 11.66
C TYR A 492 -15.73 -11.65 11.05
N ILE A 493 -15.62 -11.69 9.72
CA ILE A 493 -14.36 -11.95 9.01
C ILE A 493 -14.21 -10.96 7.88
N THR A 494 -13.15 -10.19 7.97
CA THR A 494 -12.78 -9.22 6.93
C THR A 494 -11.72 -9.78 6.01
N THR A 495 -10.80 -10.60 6.52
CA THR A 495 -9.66 -11.08 5.74
C THR A 495 -10.04 -12.23 4.81
N SER A 496 -9.51 -12.18 3.59
CA SER A 496 -9.66 -13.24 2.59
C SER A 496 -9.01 -14.55 3.04
N ARG A 497 -7.84 -14.49 3.71
CA ARG A 497 -7.11 -15.65 4.24
C ARG A 497 -7.92 -16.44 5.27
N ALA A 498 -8.47 -15.78 6.30
CA ALA A 498 -9.25 -16.47 7.32
C ALA A 498 -10.50 -17.12 6.72
N ARG A 499 -11.18 -16.43 5.80
CA ARG A 499 -12.32 -16.97 5.06
C ARG A 499 -11.95 -18.22 4.27
N ALA A 500 -10.83 -18.21 3.55
CA ALA A 500 -10.38 -19.36 2.76
C ALA A 500 -10.07 -20.57 3.64
N LYS A 501 -9.44 -20.39 4.81
CA LYS A 501 -9.15 -21.49 5.75
C LYS A 501 -10.43 -22.11 6.32
N ILE A 502 -11.44 -21.30 6.62
CA ILE A 502 -12.75 -21.79 7.09
C ILE A 502 -13.48 -22.57 5.99
N VAL A 503 -13.51 -22.04 4.77
CA VAL A 503 -14.10 -22.73 3.61
C VAL A 503 -13.40 -24.08 3.39
N HIS A 504 -12.07 -24.09 3.45
CA HIS A 504 -11.30 -25.33 3.34
C HIS A 504 -11.65 -26.35 4.43
N TRP A 505 -11.81 -25.90 5.68
CA TRP A 505 -12.24 -26.76 6.78
C TRP A 505 -13.62 -27.38 6.54
N PHE A 506 -14.59 -26.60 6.02
CA PHE A 506 -15.91 -27.14 5.68
C PHE A 506 -15.89 -28.07 4.45
N LYS A 507 -14.98 -27.86 3.50
CA LYS A 507 -14.77 -28.79 2.37
C LYS A 507 -14.27 -30.17 2.80
N LEU A 508 -13.45 -30.21 3.86
CA LEU A 508 -12.95 -31.46 4.45
C LEU A 508 -14.04 -32.22 5.22
N GLN A 509 -15.20 -31.61 5.51
CA GLN A 509 -16.32 -32.30 6.16
C GLN A 509 -17.07 -33.22 5.19
N ALA A 510 -17.78 -34.21 5.76
CA ALA A 510 -18.59 -35.14 5.00
C ALA A 510 -19.68 -34.39 4.20
N ARG A 511 -19.80 -34.74 2.91
CA ARG A 511 -20.73 -34.14 1.97
C ARG A 511 -22.17 -34.10 2.48
N ASP A 512 -22.64 -35.18 3.11
CA ASP A 512 -24.01 -35.28 3.65
C ASP A 512 -24.29 -34.25 4.75
N GLN A 513 -23.28 -33.91 5.56
CA GLN A 513 -23.39 -32.86 6.59
C GLN A 513 -23.50 -31.47 5.95
N ASN A 514 -22.76 -31.24 4.86
CA ASN A 514 -22.82 -29.97 4.13
C ASN A 514 -24.16 -29.81 3.40
N VAL A 515 -24.73 -30.87 2.83
CA VAL A 515 -26.07 -30.84 2.21
C VAL A 515 -27.13 -30.47 3.24
N ALA A 516 -27.18 -31.19 4.37
CA ALA A 516 -28.16 -30.94 5.42
C ALA A 516 -28.05 -29.50 5.97
N ALA A 517 -26.83 -29.02 6.24
CA ALA A 517 -26.59 -27.68 6.75
C ALA A 517 -26.91 -26.58 5.71
N GLY A 518 -26.53 -26.78 4.45
CA GLY A 518 -26.81 -25.84 3.36
C GLY A 518 -28.31 -25.66 3.14
N ARG A 519 -29.08 -26.75 3.19
CA ARG A 519 -30.54 -26.73 3.12
C ARG A 519 -31.17 -25.91 4.25
N THR A 520 -30.79 -26.16 5.50
CA THR A 520 -31.31 -25.38 6.64
C THR A 520 -30.98 -23.89 6.52
N LEU A 521 -29.78 -23.55 6.03
CA LEU A 521 -29.31 -22.18 5.92
C LEU A 521 -30.09 -21.38 4.86
N ILE A 522 -30.34 -21.96 3.69
CA ILE A 522 -31.13 -21.29 2.65
C ILE A 522 -32.62 -21.21 3.02
N GLU A 523 -33.20 -22.28 3.57
CA GLU A 523 -34.60 -22.29 4.01
C GLU A 523 -34.86 -21.21 5.07
N ARG A 524 -33.93 -21.05 6.03
CA ARG A 524 -34.02 -20.00 7.07
C ARG A 524 -34.02 -18.59 6.49
N GLU A 525 -33.15 -18.32 5.53
CA GLU A 525 -33.01 -16.98 4.95
C GLU A 525 -34.14 -16.67 3.97
N LEU A 526 -34.60 -17.65 3.20
CA LEU A 526 -35.81 -17.53 2.39
C LEU A 526 -37.03 -17.27 3.27
N ALA A 527 -37.18 -17.97 4.41
CA ALA A 527 -38.24 -17.72 5.36
C ALA A 527 -38.16 -16.30 5.97
N ARG A 528 -36.96 -15.85 6.36
CA ARG A 528 -36.72 -14.50 6.89
C ARG A 528 -37.13 -13.40 5.89
N LEU A 529 -36.83 -13.60 4.61
CA LEU A 529 -37.17 -12.69 3.52
C LEU A 529 -38.59 -12.89 2.95
N ALA A 530 -39.34 -13.84 3.49
CA ALA A 530 -40.68 -14.23 3.05
C ALA A 530 -40.75 -14.67 1.57
N LEU A 531 -39.83 -15.55 1.16
CA LEU A 531 -39.73 -16.18 -0.17
C LEU A 531 -39.98 -17.72 -0.11
N PRO A 532 -41.15 -18.22 0.31
CA PRO A 532 -41.36 -19.65 0.56
C PRO A 532 -41.63 -20.54 -0.67
N GLN A 533 -41.88 -19.98 -1.87
CA GLN A 533 -42.26 -20.75 -3.07
C GLN A 533 -41.12 -20.87 -4.10
N VAL A 534 -39.91 -21.17 -3.65
CA VAL A 534 -38.74 -21.32 -4.53
C VAL A 534 -38.59 -22.79 -4.90
N ASP A 535 -38.56 -23.09 -6.20
CA ASP A 535 -38.28 -24.43 -6.73
C ASP A 535 -36.75 -24.60 -6.83
N PHE A 536 -36.20 -25.44 -5.94
CA PHE A 536 -34.76 -25.59 -5.72
C PHE A 536 -34.02 -26.22 -6.90
N ASP A 537 -34.69 -27.04 -7.72
CA ASP A 537 -34.06 -27.66 -8.88
C ASP A 537 -33.78 -26.62 -9.97
N LYS A 538 -34.76 -25.73 -10.23
CA LYS A 538 -34.56 -24.59 -11.13
C LYS A 538 -33.54 -23.57 -10.60
N LEU A 539 -33.44 -23.43 -9.27
CA LEU A 539 -32.45 -22.58 -8.65
C LEU A 539 -31.04 -23.14 -8.84
N ALA A 540 -30.89 -24.46 -8.72
CA ALA A 540 -29.63 -25.17 -8.96
C ALA A 540 -29.17 -25.03 -10.42
N ASP A 541 -30.09 -25.19 -11.39
CA ASP A 541 -29.81 -24.99 -12.81
C ASP A 541 -29.30 -23.58 -13.09
N LYS A 542 -29.97 -22.54 -12.55
CA LYS A 542 -29.54 -21.13 -12.68
C LYS A 542 -28.20 -20.84 -11.99
N ALA A 543 -27.87 -21.60 -10.95
CA ALA A 543 -26.60 -21.50 -10.24
C ALA A 543 -25.49 -22.36 -10.88
N ASN A 544 -25.74 -23.00 -12.04
CA ASN A 544 -24.83 -23.93 -12.74
C ASN A 544 -24.50 -25.21 -11.96
N HIS A 545 -25.43 -25.75 -11.18
CA HIS A 545 -25.32 -27.03 -10.48
C HIS A 545 -26.29 -28.07 -11.04
N LYS A 546 -25.87 -29.35 -11.07
CA LYS A 546 -26.65 -30.43 -11.70
C LYS A 546 -27.85 -30.89 -10.88
N THR A 547 -27.79 -30.74 -9.56
CA THR A 547 -28.83 -31.16 -8.62
C THR A 547 -28.97 -30.14 -7.50
N ALA A 548 -30.15 -30.06 -6.87
CA ALA A 548 -30.35 -29.25 -5.66
C ALA A 548 -29.37 -29.66 -4.54
N ASP A 549 -29.07 -30.95 -4.39
CA ASP A 549 -28.12 -31.45 -3.41
C ASP A 549 -26.68 -31.01 -3.67
N ASP A 550 -26.25 -30.93 -4.94
CA ASP A 550 -24.95 -30.35 -5.31
C ASP A 550 -24.88 -28.86 -4.93
N MET A 551 -25.96 -28.12 -5.16
CA MET A 551 -26.07 -26.71 -4.76
C MET A 551 -26.04 -26.57 -3.24
N PHE A 552 -26.77 -27.40 -2.49
CA PHE A 552 -26.76 -27.37 -1.02
C PHE A 552 -25.40 -27.77 -0.45
N ALA A 553 -24.73 -28.77 -1.04
CA ALA A 553 -23.36 -29.14 -0.66
C ALA A 553 -22.38 -27.98 -0.90
N ALA A 554 -22.47 -27.31 -2.06
CA ALA A 554 -21.62 -26.16 -2.39
C ALA A 554 -21.89 -24.94 -1.48
N LEU A 555 -23.16 -24.71 -1.11
CA LEU A 555 -23.53 -23.68 -0.13
C LEU A 555 -23.02 -24.03 1.27
N GLY A 556 -23.18 -25.28 1.70
CA GLY A 556 -22.74 -25.77 3.01
C GLY A 556 -21.22 -25.80 3.19
N ALA A 557 -20.48 -26.01 2.08
CA ALA A 557 -19.03 -25.94 2.00
C ALA A 557 -18.49 -24.49 1.90
N GLY A 558 -19.34 -23.52 1.53
CA GLY A 558 -18.97 -22.11 1.37
C GLY A 558 -18.42 -21.73 -0.01
N ASP A 559 -18.58 -22.59 -1.03
CA ASP A 559 -18.24 -22.30 -2.43
C ASP A 559 -19.24 -21.34 -3.07
N LEU A 560 -20.53 -21.52 -2.76
CA LEU A 560 -21.59 -20.60 -3.15
C LEU A 560 -21.88 -19.59 -2.05
N ARG A 561 -22.04 -18.32 -2.44
CA ARG A 561 -22.48 -17.28 -1.51
C ARG A 561 -24.00 -17.31 -1.37
N LEU A 562 -24.48 -17.33 -0.14
CA LEU A 562 -25.90 -17.26 0.18
C LEU A 562 -26.63 -16.08 -0.52
N ALA A 563 -26.02 -14.89 -0.56
CA ALA A 563 -26.60 -13.71 -1.19
C ALA A 563 -26.89 -13.91 -2.69
N GLN A 564 -26.04 -14.66 -3.39
CA GLN A 564 -26.23 -14.96 -4.81
C GLN A 564 -27.48 -15.84 -5.01
N LEU A 565 -27.65 -16.87 -4.19
CA LEU A 565 -28.81 -17.76 -4.25
C LEU A 565 -30.11 -17.04 -3.86
N VAL A 566 -30.07 -16.16 -2.86
CA VAL A 566 -31.22 -15.33 -2.47
C VAL A 566 -31.66 -14.41 -3.62
N ASN A 567 -30.71 -13.80 -4.34
CA ASN A 567 -31.03 -12.96 -5.50
C ASN A 567 -31.63 -13.77 -6.65
N LEU A 568 -31.11 -14.96 -6.93
CA LEU A 568 -31.65 -15.86 -7.95
C LEU A 568 -33.04 -16.39 -7.57
N ALA A 569 -33.24 -16.71 -6.28
CA ALA A 569 -34.52 -17.14 -5.74
C ALA A 569 -35.57 -16.03 -5.84
N GLN A 570 -35.18 -14.77 -5.61
CA GLN A 570 -36.06 -13.62 -5.83
C GLN A 570 -36.48 -13.50 -7.30
N GLN A 571 -35.55 -13.60 -8.25
CA GLN A 571 -35.86 -13.54 -9.69
C GLN A 571 -36.80 -14.66 -10.14
N GLN A 572 -36.80 -15.79 -9.44
CA GLN A 572 -37.68 -16.92 -9.74
C GLN A 572 -39.11 -16.72 -9.20
N VAL A 573 -39.24 -16.17 -8.01
CA VAL A 573 -40.56 -15.89 -7.39
C VAL A 573 -41.20 -14.64 -7.97
N GLU A 574 -40.40 -13.68 -8.43
CA GLU A 574 -40.85 -12.39 -8.95
C GLU A 574 -40.27 -12.10 -10.36
N PRO A 575 -40.62 -12.87 -11.41
CA PRO A 575 -40.12 -12.66 -12.77
C PRO A 575 -40.61 -11.33 -13.39
N ASP A 576 -41.81 -10.86 -13.00
CA ASP A 576 -42.48 -9.69 -13.61
C ASP A 576 -42.25 -8.35 -12.88
N ARG A 577 -41.57 -8.33 -11.73
CA ARG A 577 -41.28 -7.07 -10.99
C ARG A 577 -40.13 -6.24 -11.54
N VAL A 578 -39.52 -6.68 -12.64
CA VAL A 578 -38.61 -5.82 -13.42
C VAL A 578 -39.42 -4.75 -14.20
N ASN A 579 -40.73 -4.96 -14.43
CA ASN A 579 -41.52 -4.12 -15.33
C ASN A 579 -42.78 -3.47 -14.73
N GLU A 580 -43.30 -3.93 -13.59
CA GLU A 580 -44.23 -3.13 -12.80
C GLU A 580 -43.45 -2.25 -11.83
N GLN A 581 -43.26 -1.00 -12.25
CA GLN A 581 -43.02 0.12 -11.34
C GLN A 581 -44.11 0.06 -10.25
N LEU A 582 -43.85 -0.65 -9.15
CA LEU A 582 -44.38 -0.26 -7.85
C LEU A 582 -44.16 1.23 -7.82
N GLU A 583 -45.22 2.03 -7.76
CA GLU A 583 -45.14 3.47 -7.70
C GLU A 583 -44.12 3.80 -6.60
N LEU A 584 -42.87 4.06 -7.03
CA LEU A 584 -41.85 4.67 -6.23
C LEU A 584 -42.49 6.02 -5.98
N ILE A 585 -43.23 6.15 -4.87
CA ILE A 585 -43.82 7.42 -4.49
C ILE A 585 -42.58 8.30 -4.36
N PRO A 586 -42.29 9.18 -5.34
CA PRO A 586 -41.33 10.21 -5.06
C PRO A 586 -41.99 10.93 -3.90
N ARG A 587 -41.26 11.27 -2.84
CA ARG A 587 -41.81 12.28 -1.93
C ARG A 587 -42.37 13.37 -2.84
N LYS A 588 -43.68 13.59 -2.79
CA LYS A 588 -44.28 14.79 -3.37
C LYS A 588 -43.56 15.91 -2.64
N ALA A 589 -42.49 16.41 -3.25
CA ALA A 589 -42.12 17.79 -3.10
C ALA A 589 -43.44 18.53 -3.24
N THR A 590 -43.82 19.26 -2.21
CA THR A 590 -44.90 20.25 -2.32
C THR A 590 -44.61 21.08 -3.56
N GLY A 591 -45.30 20.77 -4.67
CA GLY A 591 -45.20 21.41 -5.97
C GLY A 591 -43.77 21.55 -6.54
N TYR A 592 -43.38 20.66 -7.45
CA TYR A 592 -42.39 21.00 -8.47
C TYR A 592 -42.95 22.13 -9.34
N LYS A 593 -42.68 23.37 -8.92
CA LYS A 593 -42.62 24.56 -9.76
C LYS A 593 -41.15 24.97 -9.78
N PRO A 594 -40.52 25.15 -10.95
CA PRO A 594 -39.16 25.64 -11.00
C PRO A 594 -39.14 27.03 -10.37
N GLY A 595 -38.58 27.15 -9.16
CA GLY A 595 -38.46 28.46 -8.48
C GLY A 595 -38.58 28.54 -6.96
N LYS A 596 -38.52 27.48 -6.13
CA LYS A 596 -38.47 27.67 -4.66
C LYS A 596 -37.41 26.87 -3.88
N ARG A 597 -36.42 27.65 -3.42
CA ARG A 597 -35.86 27.76 -2.04
C ARG A 597 -35.01 26.63 -1.40
N GLY A 598 -34.71 25.51 -2.07
CA GLY A 598 -33.94 24.41 -1.42
C GLY A 598 -32.69 23.88 -2.12
N ASP A 599 -32.58 24.01 -3.45
CA ASP A 599 -31.62 23.18 -4.21
C ASP A 599 -30.19 23.74 -4.26
N ILE A 600 -30.01 24.98 -3.82
CA ILE A 600 -28.77 25.73 -4.01
C ILE A 600 -28.39 26.36 -2.68
N GLN A 601 -27.30 25.87 -2.11
CA GLN A 601 -26.78 26.36 -0.84
C GLN A 601 -25.75 27.46 -1.12
N ILE A 602 -26.05 28.67 -0.64
CA ILE A 602 -25.17 29.82 -0.73
C ILE A 602 -24.31 29.84 0.53
N GLN A 603 -22.99 29.88 0.38
CA GLN A 603 -22.10 29.88 1.54
C GLN A 603 -22.28 31.18 2.35
N GLY A 604 -22.70 31.06 3.61
CA GLY A 604 -22.76 32.15 4.58
C GLY A 604 -24.12 32.83 4.80
N VAL A 605 -25.15 32.58 3.96
CA VAL A 605 -26.49 33.18 4.16
C VAL A 605 -27.59 32.20 3.74
N GLY A 606 -28.58 31.98 4.61
CA GLY A 606 -29.72 31.11 4.31
C GLY A 606 -30.84 31.82 3.52
N ASN A 607 -31.41 31.12 2.54
CA ASN A 607 -32.70 31.43 1.89
C ASN A 607 -32.81 32.72 1.07
N LEU A 608 -31.86 33.00 0.16
CA LEU A 608 -32.03 34.03 -0.87
C LEU A 608 -32.87 33.53 -2.05
N MET A 609 -33.56 34.45 -2.74
CA MET A 609 -34.28 34.13 -3.98
C MET A 609 -33.26 33.78 -5.07
N THR A 610 -33.36 32.58 -5.64
CA THR A 610 -32.43 32.04 -6.63
C THR A 610 -33.14 31.67 -7.93
N GLN A 611 -32.54 32.00 -9.08
CA GLN A 611 -33.05 31.68 -10.42
C GLN A 611 -31.93 31.10 -11.29
N MET A 612 -32.21 30.09 -12.11
CA MET A 612 -31.23 29.57 -13.08
C MET A 612 -31.07 30.52 -14.28
N ALA A 613 -29.83 30.75 -14.71
CA ALA A 613 -29.54 31.58 -15.86
C ALA A 613 -29.92 30.89 -17.18
N GLY A 614 -30.64 31.61 -18.04
CA GLY A 614 -31.04 31.09 -19.37
C GLY A 614 -29.90 30.94 -20.37
N CYS A 615 -28.72 31.51 -20.11
CA CYS A 615 -27.58 31.48 -21.02
C CYS A 615 -26.75 30.20 -20.96
N CYS A 616 -26.67 29.52 -19.81
CA CYS A 616 -25.80 28.36 -19.61
C CYS A 616 -26.48 27.17 -18.94
N GLN A 617 -27.75 27.31 -18.51
CA GLN A 617 -28.61 26.23 -17.98
C GLN A 617 -27.85 25.14 -17.20
N PRO A 618 -27.25 25.49 -16.04
CA PRO A 618 -26.40 24.57 -15.28
C PRO A 618 -27.16 23.32 -14.81
N LEU A 619 -26.52 22.15 -14.92
CA LEU A 619 -27.08 20.86 -14.49
C LEU A 619 -26.49 20.39 -13.16
N PRO A 620 -27.23 19.59 -12.35
CA PRO A 620 -26.71 19.02 -11.11
C PRO A 620 -25.39 18.26 -11.33
N GLY A 621 -24.33 18.69 -10.66
CA GLY A 621 -22.96 18.18 -10.84
C GLY A 621 -22.01 19.16 -11.51
N ASP A 622 -22.52 20.15 -12.25
CA ASP A 622 -21.71 21.23 -12.82
C ASP A 622 -21.23 22.20 -11.71
N ALA A 623 -20.02 22.73 -11.86
CA ALA A 623 -19.55 23.80 -10.98
C ALA A 623 -20.34 25.08 -11.24
N ILE A 624 -21.01 25.60 -10.22
CA ILE A 624 -21.94 26.74 -10.32
C ILE A 624 -21.47 27.95 -9.50
N VAL A 625 -21.87 29.14 -9.95
CA VAL A 625 -21.60 30.43 -9.31
C VAL A 625 -22.86 31.30 -9.34
N GLY A 626 -23.11 32.06 -8.28
CA GLY A 626 -24.25 32.96 -8.17
C GLY A 626 -23.87 34.40 -8.50
N TYR A 627 -24.76 35.12 -9.17
CA TYR A 627 -24.64 36.55 -9.46
C TYR A 627 -25.85 37.32 -8.93
N ILE A 628 -25.63 38.34 -8.10
CA ILE A 628 -26.71 39.15 -7.51
C ILE A 628 -27.26 40.12 -8.56
N THR A 629 -28.50 39.90 -9.00
CA THR A 629 -29.20 40.77 -9.93
C THR A 629 -30.02 41.85 -9.21
N GLN A 630 -30.21 43.00 -9.85
CA GLN A 630 -31.08 44.05 -9.32
C GLN A 630 -32.55 43.63 -9.46
N GLY A 631 -33.15 43.18 -8.35
CA GLY A 631 -34.59 42.91 -8.24
C GLY A 631 -35.06 41.48 -8.52
N ARG A 632 -34.23 40.58 -9.07
CA ARG A 632 -34.60 39.17 -9.34
C ARG A 632 -33.85 38.14 -8.47
N GLY A 633 -33.14 38.61 -7.44
CA GLY A 633 -32.35 37.76 -6.57
C GLY A 633 -31.03 37.30 -7.20
N VAL A 634 -30.59 36.10 -6.87
CA VAL A 634 -29.32 35.52 -7.33
C VAL A 634 -29.57 34.67 -8.59
N SER A 635 -28.93 35.04 -9.70
CA SER A 635 -28.89 34.23 -10.92
C SER A 635 -27.75 33.20 -10.84
N ILE A 636 -28.04 31.93 -11.04
CA ILE A 636 -27.03 30.86 -11.04
C ILE A 636 -26.54 30.58 -12.45
N HIS A 637 -25.23 30.68 -12.60
CA HIS A 637 -24.49 30.39 -13.82
C HIS A 637 -23.55 29.21 -13.59
N ARG A 638 -23.12 28.55 -14.66
CA ARG A 638 -21.91 27.73 -14.60
C ARG A 638 -20.69 28.63 -14.37
N GLN A 639 -19.72 28.13 -13.64
CA GLN A 639 -18.48 28.85 -13.31
C GLN A 639 -17.72 29.30 -14.57
N ASP A 640 -17.86 28.55 -15.68
CA ASP A 640 -17.23 28.80 -16.98
C ASP A 640 -18.10 29.63 -17.95
N CYS A 641 -19.24 30.15 -17.51
CA CYS A 641 -20.14 30.92 -18.38
C CYS A 641 -19.54 32.29 -18.77
N ALA A 642 -19.38 32.53 -20.07
CA ALA A 642 -18.83 33.79 -20.62
C ALA A 642 -19.55 35.05 -20.09
N SER A 643 -20.88 35.01 -19.94
CA SER A 643 -21.66 36.13 -19.42
C SER A 643 -21.33 36.45 -17.95
N VAL A 644 -21.12 35.43 -17.12
CA VAL A 644 -20.81 35.65 -15.69
C VAL A 644 -19.36 36.09 -15.50
N LEU A 645 -18.44 35.60 -16.34
CA LEU A 645 -17.04 36.05 -16.36
C LEU A 645 -16.93 37.52 -16.76
N GLN A 646 -17.72 37.96 -17.74
CA GLN A 646 -17.76 39.36 -18.17
C GLN A 646 -18.37 40.28 -17.09
N LEU A 647 -19.42 39.84 -16.41
CA LEU A 647 -20.03 40.56 -15.30
C LEU A 647 -19.11 40.61 -14.07
N GLY A 648 -18.40 39.51 -13.78
CA GLY A 648 -17.43 39.42 -12.70
C GLY A 648 -16.22 40.33 -12.87
N GLY A 649 -15.82 40.61 -14.11
CA GLY A 649 -14.78 41.61 -14.40
C GLY A 649 -15.24 43.06 -14.19
N ARG A 650 -16.55 43.33 -14.16
CA ARG A 650 -17.12 44.69 -14.00
C ARG A 650 -17.63 44.97 -12.59
N GLU A 651 -18.33 44.01 -11.98
CA GLU A 651 -18.97 44.12 -10.66
C GLU A 651 -18.63 42.87 -9.80
N PRO A 652 -17.36 42.69 -9.39
CA PRO A 652 -16.92 41.49 -8.67
C PRO A 652 -17.62 41.30 -7.31
N GLU A 653 -18.06 42.39 -6.67
CA GLU A 653 -18.77 42.38 -5.39
C GLU A 653 -20.17 41.71 -5.46
N ARG A 654 -20.69 41.45 -6.67
CA ARG A 654 -21.98 40.79 -6.87
C ARG A 654 -21.89 39.29 -7.13
N ILE A 655 -20.68 38.73 -7.17
CA ILE A 655 -20.47 37.29 -7.31
C ILE A 655 -20.50 36.62 -5.94
N ILE A 656 -21.26 35.53 -5.85
CA ILE A 656 -21.37 34.71 -4.64
C ILE A 656 -21.14 33.24 -4.95
N GLN A 657 -20.52 32.52 -4.00
CA GLN A 657 -20.29 31.08 -4.13
C GLN A 657 -21.53 30.29 -3.75
N VAL A 658 -21.92 29.36 -4.61
CA VAL A 658 -23.12 28.53 -4.47
C VAL A 658 -22.80 27.07 -4.79
N SER A 659 -23.45 26.12 -4.12
CA SER A 659 -23.28 24.69 -4.35
C SER A 659 -24.62 23.96 -4.46
N TRP A 660 -24.64 22.84 -5.17
CA TRP A 660 -25.81 21.96 -5.24
C TRP A 660 -26.13 21.32 -3.88
N GLY A 661 -27.42 21.14 -3.58
CA GLY A 661 -27.89 20.37 -2.42
C GLY A 661 -27.73 18.84 -2.60
N PRO A 662 -27.96 18.05 -1.53
CA PRO A 662 -27.80 16.59 -1.58
C PRO A 662 -28.88 15.92 -2.44
N VAL A 663 -28.46 14.99 -3.31
CA VAL A 663 -29.33 14.23 -4.22
C VAL A 663 -30.17 13.21 -3.44
N PRO A 664 -31.50 13.10 -3.67
CA PRO A 664 -32.35 12.14 -2.99
C PRO A 664 -32.07 10.69 -3.44
N VAL A 665 -31.88 9.79 -2.48
CA VAL A 665 -31.78 8.34 -2.69
C VAL A 665 -33.20 7.76 -2.77
N LEU A 666 -33.49 6.92 -3.78
CA LEU A 666 -34.75 6.20 -3.89
C LEU A 666 -34.84 5.15 -2.77
N THR A 667 -35.88 5.23 -1.95
CA THR A 667 -36.16 4.28 -0.86
C THR A 667 -37.59 3.76 -0.97
N TYR A 668 -37.84 2.53 -0.51
CA TYR A 668 -39.18 1.93 -0.51
C TYR A 668 -39.59 1.50 0.90
N PRO A 669 -40.89 1.61 1.25
CA PRO A 669 -41.40 1.16 2.54
C PRO A 669 -41.45 -0.37 2.61
N VAL A 670 -41.02 -0.93 3.74
CA VAL A 670 -41.06 -2.36 4.05
C VAL A 670 -41.62 -2.54 5.45
N ASP A 671 -42.60 -3.44 5.57
CA ASP A 671 -43.10 -3.88 6.86
C ASP A 671 -42.24 -5.02 7.41
N ILE A 672 -41.79 -4.87 8.65
CA ILE A 672 -41.07 -5.88 9.40
C ILE A 672 -41.83 -6.24 10.68
N ILE A 673 -41.79 -7.51 11.05
CA ILE A 673 -42.32 -8.02 12.32
C ILE A 673 -41.16 -8.52 13.17
N ILE A 674 -41.13 -8.09 14.42
CA ILE A 674 -40.18 -8.50 15.45
C ILE A 674 -40.97 -9.12 16.60
N ARG A 675 -40.67 -10.37 16.92
CA ARG A 675 -41.19 -11.07 18.10
C ARG A 675 -40.06 -11.18 19.13
N ALA A 676 -40.30 -10.72 20.35
CA ALA A 676 -39.31 -10.68 21.41
C ALA A 676 -39.94 -11.00 22.76
N TYR A 677 -39.14 -11.33 23.78
CA TYR A 677 -39.60 -11.33 25.16
C TYR A 677 -39.75 -9.89 25.66
N ASP A 678 -40.85 -9.60 26.32
CA ASP A 678 -41.16 -8.25 26.77
C ASP A 678 -40.21 -7.83 27.90
N ARG A 679 -39.58 -6.65 27.75
CA ARG A 679 -38.70 -6.06 28.76
C ARG A 679 -38.66 -4.54 28.65
N SER A 680 -38.32 -3.90 29.76
CA SER A 680 -38.07 -2.46 29.77
C SER A 680 -36.94 -2.09 28.80
N GLY A 681 -37.22 -1.12 27.91
CA GLY A 681 -36.25 -0.60 26.94
C GLY A 681 -36.13 -1.35 25.61
N LEU A 682 -36.94 -2.39 25.35
CA LEU A 682 -36.89 -3.14 24.07
C LEU A 682 -37.05 -2.24 22.84
N LEU A 683 -38.05 -1.35 22.84
CA LEU A 683 -38.29 -0.41 21.74
C LEU A 683 -37.07 0.50 21.51
N ARG A 684 -36.47 1.02 22.58
CA ARG A 684 -35.28 1.89 22.49
C ARG A 684 -34.12 1.17 21.81
N ASP A 685 -33.86 -0.08 22.18
CA ASP A 685 -32.74 -0.85 21.64
C ASP A 685 -32.94 -1.12 20.12
N VAL A 686 -34.17 -1.43 19.70
CA VAL A 686 -34.52 -1.59 18.27
C VAL A 686 -34.40 -0.25 17.51
N THR A 687 -34.91 0.84 18.08
CA THR A 687 -34.83 2.18 17.47
C THR A 687 -33.38 2.66 17.35
N GLN A 688 -32.50 2.34 18.31
CA GLN A 688 -31.08 2.68 18.24
C GLN A 688 -30.37 1.99 17.06
N VAL A 689 -30.70 0.73 16.80
CA VAL A 689 -30.16 0.00 15.63
C VAL A 689 -30.60 0.65 14.33
N LEU A 690 -31.87 1.04 14.22
CA LEU A 690 -32.41 1.75 13.05
C LEU A 690 -31.73 3.11 12.84
N LEU A 691 -31.49 3.86 13.92
CA LEU A 691 -30.81 5.15 13.90
C LEU A 691 -29.35 5.02 13.42
N ASN A 692 -28.62 4.02 13.93
CA ASN A 692 -27.22 3.78 13.55
C ASN A 692 -27.09 3.42 12.06
N GLU A 693 -28.10 2.74 11.49
CA GLU A 693 -28.18 2.42 10.05
C GLU A 693 -28.73 3.58 9.20
N ARG A 694 -29.11 4.71 9.81
CA ARG A 694 -29.73 5.87 9.15
C ARG A 694 -30.98 5.51 8.36
N ILE A 695 -31.75 4.54 8.85
CA ILE A 695 -33.00 4.07 8.22
C ILE A 695 -34.17 4.85 8.81
N ASN A 696 -35.03 5.40 7.93
CA ASN A 696 -36.20 6.15 8.36
C ASN A 696 -37.36 5.20 8.73
N VAL A 697 -38.11 5.55 9.76
CA VAL A 697 -39.22 4.75 10.29
C VAL A 697 -40.52 5.53 10.08
N LEU A 698 -41.47 4.95 9.33
CA LEU A 698 -42.75 5.56 9.01
C LEU A 698 -43.81 5.26 10.07
N ALA A 699 -43.85 4.02 10.55
CA ALA A 699 -44.81 3.58 11.54
C ALA A 699 -44.18 2.56 12.48
N VAL A 700 -44.58 2.61 13.75
CA VAL A 700 -44.22 1.62 14.77
C VAL A 700 -45.47 1.25 15.53
N ASN A 701 -45.80 -0.03 15.57
CA ASN A 701 -46.88 -0.58 16.37
C ASN A 701 -46.31 -1.66 17.28
N THR A 702 -46.47 -1.51 18.59
CA THR A 702 -45.97 -2.46 19.58
C THR A 702 -47.14 -2.99 20.40
N ARG A 703 -47.27 -4.32 20.44
CA ARG A 703 -48.29 -5.02 21.22
C ARG A 703 -47.60 -5.97 22.19
N SER A 704 -47.72 -5.71 23.48
CA SER A 704 -47.26 -6.61 24.53
C SER A 704 -48.37 -7.59 24.92
N ASN A 705 -48.08 -8.89 24.87
CA ASN A 705 -48.92 -9.93 25.44
C ASN A 705 -48.43 -10.27 26.86
N LYS A 706 -49.23 -9.93 27.87
CA LYS A 706 -48.92 -10.15 29.28
C LYS A 706 -49.05 -11.61 29.71
N GLU A 707 -49.79 -12.44 28.98
CA GLU A 707 -49.98 -13.86 29.30
C GLU A 707 -48.72 -14.67 28.95
N ASP A 708 -48.09 -14.37 27.80
CA ASP A 708 -46.90 -15.07 27.31
C ASP A 708 -45.58 -14.33 27.63
N ASN A 709 -45.63 -13.16 28.27
CA ASN A 709 -44.49 -12.24 28.43
C ASN A 709 -43.75 -11.97 27.10
N THR A 710 -44.49 -11.85 25.99
CA THR A 710 -43.92 -11.57 24.66
C THR A 710 -44.41 -10.24 24.11
N ALA A 711 -43.56 -9.56 23.34
CA ALA A 711 -43.89 -8.35 22.61
C ALA A 711 -43.81 -8.62 21.10
N LEU A 712 -44.84 -8.19 20.38
CA LEU A 712 -44.91 -8.17 18.92
C LEU A 712 -44.79 -6.73 18.44
N MET A 713 -43.71 -6.41 17.72
CA MET A 713 -43.49 -5.10 17.13
C MET A 713 -43.61 -5.19 15.61
N SER A 714 -44.51 -4.40 15.03
CA SER A 714 -44.64 -4.21 13.59
C SER A 714 -44.12 -2.83 13.23
N LEU A 715 -43.09 -2.75 12.39
CA LEU A 715 -42.49 -1.49 11.96
C LEU A 715 -42.57 -1.36 10.44
N THR A 716 -42.90 -0.17 9.96
CA THR A 716 -42.82 0.20 8.54
C THR A 716 -41.60 1.10 8.37
N ILE A 717 -40.60 0.65 7.60
CA ILE A 717 -39.30 1.30 7.44
C ILE A 717 -38.94 1.55 5.98
N GLU A 718 -38.22 2.63 5.69
CA GLU A 718 -37.79 2.99 4.33
C GLU A 718 -36.36 2.49 4.07
N ILE A 719 -36.20 1.59 3.10
CA ILE A 719 -34.92 0.93 2.81
C ILE A 719 -34.52 1.15 1.35
N PRO A 720 -33.23 1.34 1.03
CA PRO A 720 -32.75 1.51 -0.35
C PRO A 720 -32.64 0.20 -1.14
N GLY A 721 -32.59 -0.96 -0.48
CA GLY A 721 -32.41 -2.27 -1.13
C GLY A 721 -32.48 -3.46 -0.17
N LEU A 722 -32.64 -4.67 -0.71
CA LEU A 722 -32.80 -5.91 0.07
C LEU A 722 -31.55 -6.29 0.86
N ASP A 723 -30.35 -5.97 0.36
CA ASP A 723 -29.11 -6.19 1.11
C ASP A 723 -29.06 -5.35 2.40
N ALA A 724 -29.60 -4.14 2.36
CA ALA A 724 -29.73 -3.30 3.55
C ALA A 724 -30.79 -3.85 4.52
N LEU A 725 -31.91 -4.38 4.00
CA LEU A 725 -32.91 -5.06 4.83
C LEU A 725 -32.33 -6.32 5.51
N GLY A 726 -31.58 -7.14 4.78
CA GLY A 726 -30.94 -8.35 5.31
C GLY A 726 -29.96 -8.02 6.43
N ARG A 727 -29.10 -7.01 6.24
CA ARG A 727 -28.19 -6.50 7.28
C ARG A 727 -28.95 -6.00 8.50
N LEU A 728 -30.00 -5.21 8.30
CA LEU A 728 -30.81 -4.67 9.39
C LEU A 728 -31.48 -5.79 10.21
N LEU A 729 -32.18 -6.73 9.55
CA LEU A 729 -32.82 -7.85 10.23
C LEU A 729 -31.81 -8.72 10.98
N GLY A 730 -30.63 -8.94 10.39
CA GLY A 730 -29.51 -9.62 11.05
C GLY A 730 -29.08 -8.93 12.35
N ARG A 731 -28.84 -7.61 12.31
CA ARG A 731 -28.46 -6.82 13.49
C ARG A 731 -29.54 -6.79 14.57
N ILE A 732 -30.80 -6.63 14.17
CA ILE A 732 -31.92 -6.69 15.12
C ILE A 732 -31.94 -8.07 15.77
N SER A 733 -31.80 -9.17 15.01
CA SER A 733 -31.81 -10.53 15.58
C SER A 733 -30.69 -10.82 16.59
N GLN A 734 -29.59 -10.06 16.55
CA GLN A 734 -28.48 -10.18 17.52
C GLN A 734 -28.79 -9.50 18.86
N LEU A 735 -29.82 -8.65 18.94
CA LEU A 735 -30.20 -8.01 20.20
C LEU A 735 -30.69 -9.07 21.19
N PRO A 736 -30.33 -8.94 22.48
CA PRO A 736 -30.77 -9.88 23.50
C PRO A 736 -32.29 -9.84 23.63
N ASN A 737 -32.88 -11.02 23.78
CA ASN A 737 -34.32 -11.29 23.97
C ASN A 737 -35.20 -11.17 22.71
N ILE A 738 -34.61 -11.08 21.52
CA ILE A 738 -35.34 -11.18 20.25
C ILE A 738 -35.47 -12.65 19.85
N ILE A 739 -36.71 -13.10 19.63
CA ILE A 739 -37.05 -14.47 19.28
C ILE A 739 -37.00 -14.63 17.75
N GLU A 740 -37.63 -13.70 17.03
CA GLU A 740 -37.77 -13.78 15.58
C GLU A 740 -37.84 -12.38 14.96
N THR A 741 -37.18 -12.21 13.82
CA THR A 741 -37.27 -11.01 12.98
C THR A 741 -37.54 -11.46 11.55
N ARG A 742 -38.64 -11.02 10.96
CA ARG A 742 -38.97 -11.35 9.58
C ARG A 742 -39.61 -10.18 8.87
N ARG A 743 -39.47 -10.16 7.54
CA ARG A 743 -40.28 -9.27 6.70
C ARG A 743 -41.74 -9.73 6.76
N ASN A 744 -42.66 -8.79 6.92
CA ASN A 744 -44.08 -9.06 6.76
C ASN A 744 -44.50 -8.73 5.32
N ARG A 745 -45.04 -9.72 4.61
CA ARG A 745 -45.78 -9.47 3.37
C ARG A 745 -47.24 -9.43 3.76
N THR A 746 -47.82 -8.24 3.80
CA THR A 746 -49.27 -8.10 3.77
C THR A 746 -49.72 -8.64 2.39
N PRO A 747 -50.63 -9.62 2.33
CA PRO A 747 -51.09 -10.18 1.07
C PRO A 747 -51.77 -9.15 0.18
#